data_AF-A0A8H8WQF7-F1
#
_entry.id   AF-A0A8H8WQF7-F1
#
_cell.length_a   1.000
_cell.length_b   1.000
_cell.length_c   1.000
_cell.angle_alpha   90.00
_cell.angle_beta   90.00
_cell.angle_gamma   90.00
#
_symmetry.space_group_name_H-M   'P 1'
#
loop_
_entity.id
_entity.type
_entity.pdbx_description
1 polymer ?
#
loop_
_entity_poly.entity_id
_entity_poly.type
_entity_poly.pdbx_seq_one_letter_code
_entity_poly.pdbx_strand_id
1 'polypeptide(L)'
;MTPSDQTVCLAMIVKNEAPVIRRCLESVRPLIDHWIVVDTGSTDGTQDLVRTILADLPGELVERPWVDFAHNRSEALALARAHGTYTLVIDADDEMLLPPGYVLPDLTAEAYEVTITDAPLTYRRIQLVRNTLPWRYRGVLHEFVECPEATNRAVIDLTMRRNHDGARRRDGETYRRDAAILEAALATETDPFFIARYTFYLAQSYRDCGAHEQAIAAYLRRADLGYWQEEVYVALLAAARLMPGLGRPVDDTLAVCRRAIALCPHRVEARHHASRVCRLAERYEEGFRLAGAALTFRPPEGALFIEPWIYDYGLRDEYAVNAYWAGHYWHSLAANLDLMACPTAPEGERQRFAVNARFALEKLPIPLEGRRGFLQTTRPGIAPSDLPGFWSGLTRAAPWVPTRPQGGTELMHEGLSRRLGPALAGLQLCLNGYDEGRIDGRPLVVWIHHAPDQPAVAWLREPAKVARVARFVFVSEWQRAQYLATFALPAERCLVLRNATEVPERDRAPGRRRPLKVAYTSTPYRGLSVLLDAWAQAAPEAAELHVWSSHKLYGPGADDAPYAQLYARAAALPNVHYHGLLPNAELRAALADIDILAYPNTFAETSCLAVIEAMAAGCRVICPSHGALPETTAGFARLYPFVADPAEHARVFAAILAEEIADPWQAEPERAAAQQAHCRQVYDWTARVPEWQRLIEGLRAPAPAPRFAPSFRRVEARHGAFLVVEQDFIGRTIAQTGEWEPHLIDFARLVLDEASHVVDLGANLGYHTVRLAGLVPRGSVHAFEPLDLCFSLLQQNVLANRCDHVRTYKMAVTDRSGDTVEMEPLEATLTAAGTVNIGHTGIGRSSAGQAGDLVFTVRLDDLPLPPIALVKMDIQGAEAAALAGMQDLIARDRPVLFIEIEEEHLRRHGSSSKAVMEHLLGLGYSLLRIRNEWPTDHLAIPNERADLIARCRGQTQYATDWIAGSRVELHFETTHHYASVVAS
;
A
#
# COMPACT_ATOMS: atom_id res chain seq x y z
N MET A 1 -55.68 14.99 22.36
CA MET A 1 -56.22 13.94 23.26
C MET A 1 -55.38 12.66 23.22
N THR A 2 -55.06 12.10 24.39
CA THR A 2 -54.41 10.77 24.54
C THR A 2 -55.42 9.64 24.30
N PRO A 3 -55.00 8.35 24.23
CA PRO A 3 -55.93 7.21 24.14
C PRO A 3 -56.98 7.14 25.26
N SER A 4 -56.69 7.68 26.45
CA SER A 4 -57.61 7.82 27.58
C SER A 4 -58.26 9.22 27.69
N ASP A 5 -58.38 9.96 26.58
CA ASP A 5 -59.04 11.27 26.48
C ASP A 5 -58.46 12.39 27.38
N GLN A 6 -57.19 12.29 27.78
CA GLN A 6 -56.53 13.37 28.53
C GLN A 6 -56.22 14.55 27.61
N THR A 7 -56.42 15.77 28.14
CA THR A 7 -56.25 17.03 27.40
C THR A 7 -55.01 17.82 27.83
N VAL A 8 -54.39 18.53 26.89
CA VAL A 8 -53.18 19.34 27.13
C VAL A 8 -53.43 20.81 26.77
N CYS A 9 -53.11 21.73 27.68
CA CYS A 9 -53.11 23.16 27.44
C CYS A 9 -51.69 23.69 27.17
N LEU A 10 -51.49 24.46 26.11
CA LEU A 10 -50.26 25.25 25.93
C LEU A 10 -50.22 26.41 26.93
N ALA A 11 -49.07 26.66 27.55
CA ALA A 11 -48.77 27.88 28.30
C ALA A 11 -47.44 28.48 27.81
N MET A 12 -47.46 29.73 27.38
CA MET A 12 -46.29 30.40 26.79
C MET A 12 -46.29 31.88 27.15
N ILE A 13 -45.10 32.49 27.26
CA ILE A 13 -44.93 33.95 27.27
C ILE A 13 -44.31 34.40 25.95
N VAL A 14 -44.72 35.57 25.43
CA VAL A 14 -44.20 36.11 24.16
C VAL A 14 -43.88 37.60 24.24
N LYS A 15 -42.89 38.04 23.46
CA LYS A 15 -42.61 39.46 23.21
C LYS A 15 -41.83 39.65 21.90
N ASN A 16 -42.45 40.24 20.89
CA ASN A 16 -41.83 40.57 19.61
C ASN A 16 -41.20 39.35 18.88
N GLU A 17 -41.97 38.29 18.72
CA GLU A 17 -41.54 37.03 18.11
C GLU A 17 -42.24 36.72 16.78
N ALA A 18 -42.80 37.73 16.11
CA ALA A 18 -43.47 37.56 14.81
C ALA A 18 -42.64 36.81 13.76
N PRO A 19 -41.29 36.94 13.70
CA PRO A 19 -40.47 36.19 12.74
C PRO A 19 -40.41 34.67 12.98
N VAL A 20 -40.64 34.19 14.21
CA VAL A 20 -40.36 32.79 14.60
C VAL A 20 -41.57 32.05 15.18
N ILE A 21 -42.54 32.77 15.76
CA ILE A 21 -43.66 32.20 16.52
C ILE A 21 -44.49 31.17 15.73
N ARG A 22 -44.59 31.34 14.41
CA ARG A 22 -45.32 30.40 13.53
C ARG A 22 -44.78 28.99 13.63
N ARG A 23 -43.45 28.83 13.50
CA ARG A 23 -42.76 27.54 13.56
C ARG A 23 -43.03 26.84 14.89
N CYS A 24 -42.91 27.58 16.00
CA CYS A 24 -43.15 27.05 17.33
C CYS A 24 -44.60 26.55 17.47
N LEU A 25 -45.59 27.39 17.15
CA LEU A 25 -47.00 27.05 17.32
C LEU A 25 -47.43 25.88 16.42
N GLU A 26 -47.01 25.87 15.16
CA GLU A 26 -47.32 24.77 14.23
C GLU A 26 -46.73 23.43 14.72
N SER A 27 -45.57 23.45 15.38
CA SER A 27 -44.92 22.25 15.91
C SER A 27 -45.62 21.62 17.13
N VAL A 28 -46.24 22.44 17.99
CA VAL A 28 -46.91 21.97 19.22
C VAL A 28 -48.40 21.73 19.02
N ARG A 29 -48.99 22.31 17.96
CA ARG A 29 -50.41 22.20 17.62
C ARG A 29 -50.95 20.76 17.68
N PRO A 30 -50.26 19.71 17.18
CA PRO A 30 -50.79 18.34 17.24
C PRO A 30 -50.89 17.76 18.66
N LEU A 31 -50.24 18.39 19.64
CA LEU A 31 -50.19 17.92 21.03
C LEU A 31 -51.20 18.59 21.95
N ILE A 32 -51.82 19.71 21.53
CA ILE A 32 -52.58 20.59 22.42
C ILE A 32 -54.07 20.61 22.05
N ASP A 33 -54.90 20.72 23.07
CA ASP A 33 -56.36 20.80 22.96
C ASP A 33 -56.87 22.20 23.39
N HIS A 34 -56.05 22.97 24.12
CA HIS A 34 -56.31 24.35 24.50
C HIS A 34 -55.01 25.16 24.50
N TRP A 35 -55.09 26.49 24.49
CA TRP A 35 -53.89 27.34 24.59
C TRP A 35 -54.11 28.60 25.42
N ILE A 36 -53.06 29.02 26.13
CA ILE A 36 -52.93 30.29 26.84
C ILE A 36 -51.57 30.89 26.47
N VAL A 37 -51.58 32.08 25.86
CA VAL A 37 -50.35 32.82 25.54
C VAL A 37 -50.37 34.16 26.26
N VAL A 38 -49.38 34.41 27.11
CA VAL A 38 -49.23 35.67 27.83
C VAL A 38 -48.30 36.59 27.05
N ASP A 39 -48.86 37.65 26.48
CA ASP A 39 -48.08 38.67 25.77
C ASP A 39 -47.58 39.73 26.75
N THR A 40 -46.27 40.01 26.71
CA THR A 40 -45.61 40.93 27.64
C THR A 40 -45.28 42.30 27.02
N GLY A 41 -46.08 42.69 26.03
CA GLY A 41 -45.98 43.97 25.32
C GLY A 41 -45.32 43.86 23.94
N SER A 42 -45.80 42.94 23.09
CA SER A 42 -45.40 42.87 21.69
C SER A 42 -45.94 44.06 20.89
N THR A 43 -45.16 44.52 19.93
CA THR A 43 -45.47 45.66 19.03
C THR A 43 -45.24 45.33 17.56
N ASP A 44 -44.92 44.08 17.24
CA ASP A 44 -44.49 43.62 15.90
C ASP A 44 -45.53 42.75 15.16
N GLY A 45 -46.75 42.63 15.71
CA GLY A 45 -47.80 41.78 15.16
C GLY A 45 -47.80 40.32 15.65
N THR A 46 -46.95 39.97 16.63
CA THR A 46 -46.94 38.63 17.26
C THR A 46 -48.35 38.20 17.71
N GLN A 47 -49.10 39.12 18.32
CA GLN A 47 -50.43 38.83 18.87
C GLN A 47 -51.42 38.34 17.80
N ASP A 48 -51.43 38.97 16.63
CA ASP A 48 -52.34 38.63 15.53
C ASP A 48 -51.97 37.28 14.90
N LEU A 49 -50.67 36.98 14.82
CA LEU A 49 -50.18 35.70 14.33
C LEU A 49 -50.62 34.55 15.25
N VAL A 50 -50.45 34.70 16.58
CA VAL A 50 -50.89 33.70 17.56
C VAL A 50 -52.37 33.38 17.38
N ARG A 51 -53.23 34.42 17.36
CA ARG A 51 -54.69 34.27 17.19
C ARG A 51 -55.05 33.62 15.86
N THR A 52 -54.35 33.98 14.78
CA THR A 52 -54.62 33.44 13.44
C THR A 52 -54.23 31.97 13.34
N ILE A 53 -53.06 31.60 13.88
CA ILE A 53 -52.55 30.24 13.78
C ILE A 53 -53.42 29.28 14.58
N LEU A 54 -53.84 29.65 15.79
CA LEU A 54 -54.58 28.77 16.70
C LEU A 54 -56.10 28.98 16.70
N ALA A 55 -56.65 29.63 15.66
CA ALA A 55 -58.05 30.07 15.60
C ALA A 55 -59.11 28.95 15.74
N ASP A 56 -58.75 27.72 15.40
CA ASP A 56 -59.59 26.52 15.43
C ASP A 56 -59.51 25.73 16.76
N LEU A 57 -58.63 26.14 17.68
CA LEU A 57 -58.50 25.55 19.01
C LEU A 57 -59.00 26.54 20.08
N PRO A 58 -59.71 26.07 21.13
CA PRO A 58 -60.12 26.94 22.22
C PRO A 58 -58.89 27.51 22.95
N GLY A 59 -58.90 28.81 23.24
CA GLY A 59 -57.79 29.46 23.91
C GLY A 59 -57.86 30.98 23.87
N GLU A 60 -56.94 31.63 24.57
CA GLU A 60 -56.86 33.08 24.62
C GLU A 60 -55.42 33.61 24.73
N LEU A 61 -55.24 34.82 24.21
CA LEU A 61 -54.05 35.63 24.40
C LEU A 61 -54.32 36.68 25.48
N VAL A 62 -53.50 36.70 26.51
CA VAL A 62 -53.66 37.55 27.69
C VAL A 62 -52.50 38.54 27.78
N GLU A 63 -52.80 39.84 27.81
CA GLU A 63 -51.76 40.87 27.90
C GLU A 63 -51.40 41.18 29.37
N ARG A 64 -50.10 41.20 29.67
CA ARG A 64 -49.56 41.46 31.02
C ARG A 64 -48.30 42.32 30.98
N PRO A 65 -48.05 43.17 31.99
CA PRO A 65 -46.79 43.89 32.07
C PRO A 65 -45.63 42.91 32.31
N TRP A 66 -44.49 43.19 31.69
CA TRP A 66 -43.24 42.49 31.99
C TRP A 66 -42.76 42.84 33.40
N VAL A 67 -42.49 41.81 34.22
CA VAL A 67 -41.87 41.93 35.54
C VAL A 67 -40.50 41.24 35.52
N ASP A 68 -40.52 39.91 35.41
CA ASP A 68 -39.38 39.04 35.21
C ASP A 68 -39.85 37.68 34.64
N PHE A 69 -38.90 36.84 34.22
CA PHE A 69 -39.21 35.55 33.61
C PHE A 69 -40.02 34.62 34.55
N ALA A 70 -39.62 34.52 35.82
CA ALA A 70 -40.26 33.61 36.76
C ALA A 70 -41.69 34.04 37.09
N HIS A 71 -41.93 35.34 37.25
CA HIS A 71 -43.24 35.92 37.49
C HIS A 71 -44.18 35.66 36.31
N ASN A 72 -43.80 36.12 35.11
CA ASN A 72 -44.68 36.04 33.95
C ASN A 72 -44.92 34.58 33.49
N ARG A 73 -43.94 33.68 33.59
CA ARG A 73 -44.17 32.24 33.33
C ARG A 73 -45.07 31.58 34.39
N SER A 74 -44.95 31.97 35.66
CA SER A 74 -45.83 31.48 36.72
C SER A 74 -47.27 31.93 36.52
N GLU A 75 -47.46 33.17 36.05
CA GLU A 75 -48.78 33.68 35.70
C GLU A 75 -49.39 32.91 34.51
N ALA A 76 -48.60 32.64 33.47
CA ALA A 76 -49.04 31.83 32.33
C ALA A 76 -49.46 30.40 32.76
N LEU A 77 -48.68 29.76 33.64
CA LEU A 77 -49.05 28.45 34.21
C LEU A 77 -50.34 28.52 35.03
N ALA A 78 -50.52 29.56 35.85
CA ALA A 78 -51.71 29.71 36.68
C ALA A 78 -52.98 29.87 35.83
N LEU A 79 -52.91 30.66 34.75
CA LEU A 79 -54.00 30.83 33.80
C LEU A 79 -54.35 29.53 33.07
N ALA A 80 -53.35 28.73 32.68
CA ALA A 80 -53.55 27.49 31.95
C ALA A 80 -54.17 26.34 32.78
N ARG A 81 -54.13 26.38 34.12
CA ARG A 81 -54.55 25.27 34.99
C ARG A 81 -55.98 24.81 34.77
N ALA A 82 -56.91 25.71 34.48
CA ALA A 82 -58.32 25.38 34.32
C ALA A 82 -58.66 24.72 32.96
N HIS A 83 -57.68 24.61 32.06
CA HIS A 83 -57.92 24.37 30.63
C HIS A 83 -57.32 23.07 30.09
N GLY A 84 -56.98 22.12 30.96
CA GLY A 84 -56.48 20.81 30.54
C GLY A 84 -56.13 19.90 31.72
N THR A 85 -55.90 18.62 31.42
CA THR A 85 -55.33 17.68 32.40
C THR A 85 -53.86 18.00 32.68
N TYR A 86 -53.13 18.40 31.64
CA TYR A 86 -51.74 18.81 31.69
C TYR A 86 -51.53 20.17 31.01
N THR A 87 -50.45 20.85 31.38
CA THR A 87 -49.97 22.05 30.69
C THR A 87 -48.59 21.83 30.10
N LEU A 88 -48.44 22.11 28.80
CA LEU A 88 -47.19 22.11 28.06
C LEU A 88 -46.60 23.53 28.03
N VAL A 89 -45.32 23.66 28.35
CA VAL A 89 -44.56 24.91 28.26
C VAL A 89 -43.49 24.81 27.18
N ILE A 90 -43.35 25.87 26.39
CA ILE A 90 -42.34 25.99 25.34
C ILE A 90 -42.05 27.47 25.07
N ASP A 91 -40.80 27.78 24.70
CA ASP A 91 -40.37 29.13 24.36
C ASP A 91 -40.73 29.45 22.90
N ALA A 92 -40.99 30.71 22.58
CA ALA A 92 -41.52 31.15 21.29
C ALA A 92 -40.59 30.87 20.09
N ASP A 93 -39.29 30.73 20.35
CA ASP A 93 -38.25 30.43 19.36
C ASP A 93 -37.87 28.93 19.31
N ASP A 94 -38.38 28.11 20.23
CA ASP A 94 -38.17 26.66 20.25
C ASP A 94 -39.15 25.93 19.30
N GLU A 95 -38.85 24.67 18.99
CA GLU A 95 -39.68 23.82 18.12
C GLU A 95 -39.80 22.40 18.68
N MET A 96 -41.01 21.83 18.66
CA MET A 96 -41.25 20.45 19.05
C MET A 96 -41.03 19.52 17.84
N LEU A 97 -40.15 18.53 17.99
CA LEU A 97 -39.87 17.54 16.96
C LEU A 97 -40.72 16.30 17.21
N LEU A 98 -41.76 16.12 16.38
CA LEU A 98 -42.68 14.99 16.46
C LEU A 98 -42.31 13.92 15.44
N PRO A 99 -42.19 12.64 15.84
CA PRO A 99 -42.15 11.54 14.89
C PRO A 99 -43.39 11.52 13.97
N PRO A 100 -43.27 11.07 12.72
CA PRO A 100 -44.42 10.92 11.82
C PRO A 100 -45.51 10.05 12.47
N GLY A 101 -46.74 10.58 12.56
CA GLY A 101 -47.87 9.89 13.18
C GLY A 101 -47.82 9.77 14.70
N TYR A 102 -46.98 10.56 15.37
CA TYR A 102 -46.88 10.54 16.83
C TYR A 102 -48.22 10.83 17.50
N VAL A 103 -48.59 9.98 18.46
CA VAL A 103 -49.75 10.14 19.33
C VAL A 103 -49.23 10.22 20.75
N LEU A 104 -49.68 11.24 21.49
CA LEU A 104 -49.29 11.41 22.89
C LEU A 104 -49.79 10.21 23.71
N PRO A 105 -48.91 9.49 24.43
CA PRO A 105 -49.31 8.36 25.25
C PRO A 105 -50.11 8.82 26.46
N ASP A 106 -50.80 7.88 27.12
CA ASP A 106 -51.46 8.17 28.39
C ASP A 106 -50.44 8.59 29.46
N LEU A 107 -50.76 9.71 30.11
CA LEU A 107 -49.91 10.40 31.06
C LEU A 107 -50.33 10.05 32.50
N THR A 108 -49.41 9.44 33.23
CA THR A 108 -49.58 8.94 34.60
C THR A 108 -48.77 9.74 35.63
N ALA A 109 -47.63 10.33 35.24
CA ALA A 109 -46.78 11.13 36.13
C ALA A 109 -47.31 12.57 36.32
N GLU A 110 -46.89 13.23 37.39
CA GLU A 110 -47.25 14.60 37.73
C GLU A 110 -46.44 15.64 36.94
N ALA A 111 -45.26 15.25 36.47
CA ALA A 111 -44.44 16.03 35.55
C ALA A 111 -43.70 15.13 34.57
N TYR A 112 -43.49 15.65 33.37
CA TYR A 112 -42.70 15.02 32.34
C TYR A 112 -41.54 15.90 31.88
N GLU A 113 -40.37 15.27 31.86
CA GLU A 113 -39.15 15.80 31.28
C GLU A 113 -39.14 15.53 29.77
N VAL A 114 -38.94 16.58 28.98
CA VAL A 114 -38.75 16.53 27.53
C VAL A 114 -37.27 16.64 27.23
N THR A 115 -36.81 15.89 26.23
CA THR A 115 -35.42 15.96 25.76
C THR A 115 -35.22 17.24 24.97
N ILE A 116 -34.29 18.09 25.39
CA ILE A 116 -33.93 19.33 24.70
C ILE A 116 -32.64 19.11 23.90
N THR A 117 -32.69 19.32 22.59
CA THR A 117 -31.53 19.32 21.71
C THR A 117 -31.11 20.76 21.39
N ASP A 118 -29.90 21.10 21.80
CA ASP A 118 -29.24 22.38 21.55
C ASP A 118 -27.88 22.08 20.93
N ALA A 119 -27.89 21.63 19.67
CA ALA A 119 -26.77 20.93 19.05
C ALA A 119 -25.43 21.70 19.23
N PRO A 120 -24.39 21.06 19.78
CA PRO A 120 -24.21 19.60 19.97
C PRO A 120 -24.64 19.04 21.35
N LEU A 121 -25.33 19.82 22.18
CA LEU A 121 -25.70 19.45 23.55
C LEU A 121 -27.09 18.81 23.64
N THR A 122 -27.26 17.94 24.64
CA THR A 122 -28.57 17.40 25.01
C THR A 122 -28.78 17.44 26.52
N TYR A 123 -29.97 17.81 26.96
CA TYR A 123 -30.37 17.82 28.38
C TYR A 123 -31.88 17.66 28.52
N ARG A 124 -32.37 17.41 29.73
CA ARG A 124 -33.79 17.24 30.03
C ARG A 124 -34.33 18.46 30.77
N ARG A 125 -35.55 18.87 30.43
CA ARG A 125 -36.27 19.96 31.11
C ARG A 125 -37.72 19.54 31.33
N ILE A 126 -38.26 19.81 32.51
CA ILE A 126 -39.69 19.62 32.77
C ILE A 126 -40.44 20.61 31.87
N GLN A 127 -41.29 20.08 30.99
CA GLN A 127 -42.06 20.88 30.05
C GLN A 127 -43.55 20.57 30.07
N LEU A 128 -43.96 19.45 30.67
CA LEU A 128 -45.35 19.05 30.75
C LEU A 128 -45.69 18.74 32.20
N VAL A 129 -46.68 19.43 32.76
CA VAL A 129 -47.00 19.37 34.19
C VAL A 129 -48.48 19.14 34.42
N ARG A 130 -48.84 18.37 35.46
CA ARG A 130 -50.22 18.05 35.81
C ARG A 130 -50.90 19.27 36.45
N ASN A 131 -52.06 19.66 35.93
CA ASN A 131 -52.75 20.90 36.33
C ASN A 131 -53.42 20.84 37.71
N THR A 132 -53.61 19.64 38.28
CA THR A 132 -54.14 19.47 39.64
C THR A 132 -53.16 19.91 40.73
N LEU A 133 -51.90 20.22 40.38
CA LEU A 133 -50.85 20.61 41.31
C LEU A 133 -50.38 22.06 41.08
N PRO A 134 -49.91 22.76 42.13
CA PRO A 134 -49.61 24.18 42.06
C PRO A 134 -48.19 24.51 41.54
N TRP A 135 -47.88 24.13 40.28
CA TRP A 135 -46.59 24.44 39.64
C TRP A 135 -46.35 25.95 39.47
N ARG A 136 -45.11 26.40 39.66
CA ARG A 136 -44.64 27.79 39.46
C ARG A 136 -43.17 27.83 39.04
N TYR A 137 -42.71 28.93 38.46
CA TYR A 137 -41.31 29.17 38.14
C TYR A 137 -40.61 29.97 39.26
N ARG A 138 -39.32 29.68 39.52
CA ARG A 138 -38.50 30.36 40.54
C ARG A 138 -37.10 30.68 40.01
N GLY A 139 -36.54 31.83 40.42
CA GLY A 139 -35.18 32.29 40.09
C GLY A 139 -35.17 33.60 39.29
N VAL A 140 -34.13 34.44 39.49
CA VAL A 140 -34.03 35.76 38.80
C VAL A 140 -33.68 35.64 37.32
N LEU A 141 -32.90 34.62 36.95
CA LEU A 141 -32.51 34.24 35.59
C LEU A 141 -32.26 32.73 35.55
N HIS A 142 -32.48 32.10 34.40
CA HIS A 142 -32.48 30.64 34.24
C HIS A 142 -33.42 29.95 35.25
N GLU A 143 -34.63 30.50 35.30
CA GLU A 143 -35.75 30.04 36.10
C GLU A 143 -36.09 28.57 35.81
N PHE A 144 -36.58 27.87 36.83
CA PHE A 144 -37.01 26.49 36.72
C PHE A 144 -38.41 26.33 37.32
N VAL A 145 -39.16 25.36 36.79
CA VAL A 145 -40.47 25.03 37.32
C VAL A 145 -40.33 24.13 38.56
N GLU A 146 -41.05 24.47 39.63
CA GLU A 146 -41.10 23.71 40.87
C GLU A 146 -42.55 23.49 41.32
N CYS A 147 -42.77 22.35 41.98
CA CYS A 147 -43.96 22.08 42.78
C CYS A 147 -43.54 21.22 43.97
N PRO A 148 -43.50 21.77 45.19
CA PRO A 148 -43.11 21.00 46.38
C PRO A 148 -44.02 19.80 46.68
N GLU A 149 -45.26 19.81 46.18
CA GLU A 149 -46.25 18.75 46.38
C GLU A 149 -46.09 17.58 45.40
N ALA A 150 -45.37 17.78 44.28
CA ALA A 150 -45.17 16.73 43.29
C ALA A 150 -44.16 15.69 43.81
N THR A 151 -44.54 14.42 43.71
CA THR A 151 -43.80 13.26 44.22
C THR A 151 -43.27 12.36 43.11
N ASN A 152 -43.85 12.41 41.90
CA ASN A 152 -43.38 11.62 40.77
C ASN A 152 -43.10 12.45 39.51
N ARG A 153 -42.13 11.98 38.74
CA ARG A 153 -41.74 12.54 37.44
C ARG A 153 -41.36 11.41 36.51
N ALA A 154 -41.60 11.60 35.22
CA ALA A 154 -41.23 10.64 34.18
C ALA A 154 -40.58 11.37 33.01
N VAL A 155 -39.90 10.61 32.15
CA VAL A 155 -39.41 11.12 30.87
C VAL A 155 -40.46 10.78 29.82
N ILE A 156 -40.78 11.74 28.95
CA ILE A 156 -41.65 11.49 27.79
C ILE A 156 -40.81 11.44 26.52
N ASP A 157 -41.23 10.58 25.58
CA ASP A 157 -40.59 10.43 24.27
C ASP A 157 -40.94 11.59 23.34
N LEU A 158 -40.52 12.80 23.74
CA LEU A 158 -40.62 14.04 22.98
C LEU A 158 -39.26 14.72 22.95
N THR A 159 -38.96 15.34 21.80
CA THR A 159 -37.75 16.13 21.61
C THR A 159 -38.10 17.57 21.25
N MET A 160 -37.43 18.53 21.86
CA MET A 160 -37.55 19.96 21.59
C MET A 160 -36.21 20.51 21.10
N ARG A 161 -36.22 21.21 19.96
CA ARG A 161 -35.04 21.86 19.37
C ARG A 161 -34.99 23.34 19.74
N ARG A 162 -33.85 23.80 20.25
CA ARG A 162 -33.55 25.23 20.42
C ARG A 162 -32.97 25.81 19.14
N ASN A 163 -33.57 26.88 18.62
CA ASN A 163 -33.16 27.48 17.34
C ASN A 163 -32.34 28.77 17.48
N HIS A 164 -32.38 29.44 18.65
CA HIS A 164 -31.55 30.60 18.99
C HIS A 164 -31.73 31.86 18.11
N ASP A 165 -32.89 32.02 17.48
CA ASP A 165 -33.21 33.11 16.55
C ASP A 165 -34.20 34.15 17.10
N GLY A 166 -34.53 34.06 18.40
CA GLY A 166 -35.42 35.00 19.10
C GLY A 166 -34.85 36.42 19.28
N ALA A 167 -35.72 37.36 19.66
CA ALA A 167 -35.40 38.79 19.69
C ALA A 167 -34.22 39.17 20.62
N ARG A 168 -34.08 38.49 21.76
CA ARG A 168 -33.04 38.77 22.78
C ARG A 168 -31.62 38.47 22.28
N ARG A 169 -31.44 37.50 21.39
CA ARG A 169 -30.13 37.14 20.80
C ARG A 169 -29.52 38.22 19.90
N ARG A 170 -30.34 39.13 19.39
CA ARG A 170 -29.89 40.23 18.52
C ARG A 170 -29.20 41.38 19.28
N ASP A 171 -29.24 41.35 20.62
CA ASP A 171 -28.57 42.32 21.48
C ASP A 171 -27.24 41.77 22.00
N GLY A 172 -26.13 42.33 21.51
CA GLY A 172 -24.76 41.93 21.87
C GLY A 172 -24.36 42.17 23.33
N GLU A 173 -25.16 42.93 24.09
CA GLU A 173 -24.88 43.23 25.51
C GLU A 173 -25.66 42.33 26.48
N THR A 174 -26.47 41.39 25.97
CA THR A 174 -27.36 40.54 26.78
C THR A 174 -26.62 39.84 27.92
N TYR A 175 -25.54 39.11 27.62
CA TYR A 175 -24.82 38.33 28.63
C TYR A 175 -24.07 39.20 29.65
N ARG A 176 -23.66 40.42 29.28
CA ARG A 176 -23.07 41.37 30.23
C ARG A 176 -24.13 41.87 31.22
N ARG A 177 -25.35 42.13 30.77
CA ARG A 177 -26.47 42.51 31.66
C ARG A 177 -26.90 41.35 32.55
N ASP A 178 -26.94 40.13 32.01
CA ASP A 178 -27.26 38.94 32.78
C ASP A 178 -26.26 38.71 33.92
N ALA A 179 -24.96 38.90 33.66
CA ALA A 179 -23.92 38.86 34.69
C ALA A 179 -24.18 39.90 35.80
N ALA A 180 -24.52 41.14 35.46
CA ALA A 180 -24.79 42.20 36.44
C ALA A 180 -26.03 41.89 37.31
N ILE A 181 -27.08 41.30 36.73
CA ILE A 181 -28.27 40.84 37.46
C ILE A 181 -27.89 39.76 38.47
N LEU A 182 -27.08 38.78 38.05
CA LEU A 182 -26.65 37.68 38.92
C LEU A 182 -25.69 38.14 40.02
N GLU A 183 -24.80 39.10 39.74
CA GLU A 183 -23.96 39.75 40.75
C GLU A 183 -24.80 40.44 41.83
N ALA A 184 -25.80 41.23 41.41
CA ALA A 184 -26.70 41.93 42.33
C ALA A 184 -27.52 40.95 43.19
N ALA A 185 -28.01 39.85 42.58
CA ALA A 185 -28.70 38.80 43.32
C ALA A 185 -27.77 38.11 44.34
N LEU A 186 -26.56 37.72 43.93
CA LEU A 186 -25.57 37.06 44.80
C LEU A 186 -25.11 37.94 45.97
N ALA A 187 -25.17 39.28 45.85
CA ALA A 187 -24.80 40.19 46.93
C ALA A 187 -25.77 40.15 48.13
N THR A 188 -27.01 39.71 47.91
CA THR A 188 -28.08 39.70 48.94
C THR A 188 -28.65 38.31 49.22
N GLU A 189 -28.39 37.34 48.34
CA GLU A 189 -28.87 35.97 48.49
C GLU A 189 -28.25 35.26 49.70
N THR A 190 -29.10 34.54 50.44
CA THR A 190 -28.70 33.76 51.62
C THR A 190 -29.03 32.29 51.50
N ASP A 191 -29.93 31.91 50.59
CA ASP A 191 -30.25 30.51 50.30
C ASP A 191 -29.05 29.85 49.59
N PRO A 192 -28.38 28.89 50.23
CA PRO A 192 -27.20 28.24 49.66
C PRO A 192 -27.44 27.56 48.31
N PHE A 193 -28.67 27.10 48.05
CA PHE A 193 -29.06 26.54 46.75
C PHE A 193 -28.98 27.62 45.65
N PHE A 194 -29.49 28.81 45.92
CA PHE A 194 -29.44 29.92 44.97
C PHE A 194 -28.05 30.51 44.84
N ILE A 195 -27.27 30.58 45.92
CA ILE A 195 -25.86 30.99 45.82
C ILE A 195 -25.12 30.08 44.85
N ALA A 196 -25.28 28.75 44.99
CA ALA A 196 -24.68 27.81 44.06
C ALA A 196 -25.21 28.00 42.62
N ARG A 197 -26.54 28.04 42.43
CA ARG A 197 -27.16 28.16 41.11
C ARG A 197 -26.79 29.47 40.39
N TYR A 198 -26.88 30.61 41.06
CA TYR A 198 -26.52 31.91 40.49
C TYR A 198 -25.02 32.01 40.20
N THR A 199 -24.16 31.42 41.04
CA THR A 199 -22.71 31.38 40.74
C THR A 199 -22.43 30.59 39.45
N PHE A 200 -23.16 29.50 39.20
CA PHE A 200 -23.02 28.72 37.97
C PHE A 200 -23.40 29.53 36.72
N TYR A 201 -24.57 30.19 36.76
CA TYR A 201 -25.00 31.01 35.62
C TYR A 201 -24.19 32.29 35.46
N LEU A 202 -23.68 32.88 36.54
CA LEU A 202 -22.76 34.02 36.46
C LEU A 202 -21.49 33.64 35.69
N ALA A 203 -20.95 32.45 35.96
CA ALA A 203 -19.81 31.93 35.23
C ALA A 203 -20.12 31.70 33.73
N GLN A 204 -21.34 31.26 33.39
CA GLN A 204 -21.79 31.16 32.00
C GLN A 204 -21.92 32.54 31.35
N SER A 205 -22.55 33.51 32.01
CA SER A 205 -22.70 34.88 31.50
C SER A 205 -21.35 35.56 31.26
N TYR A 206 -20.37 35.38 32.16
CA TYR A 206 -19.00 35.87 31.93
C TYR A 206 -18.32 35.18 30.75
N ARG A 207 -18.47 33.85 30.61
CA ARG A 207 -17.95 33.13 29.46
C ARG A 207 -18.53 33.69 28.16
N ASP A 208 -19.84 33.86 28.11
CA ASP A 208 -20.58 34.21 26.90
C ASP A 208 -20.43 35.70 26.53
N CYS A 209 -20.02 36.57 27.47
CA CYS A 209 -19.62 37.96 27.18
C CYS A 209 -18.11 38.15 26.98
N GLY A 210 -17.31 37.07 26.98
CA GLY A 210 -15.86 37.10 26.74
C GLY A 210 -14.99 37.43 27.96
N ALA A 211 -15.57 37.56 29.15
CA ALA A 211 -14.88 37.82 30.42
C ALA A 211 -14.27 36.52 31.01
N HIS A 212 -13.34 35.89 30.29
CA HIS A 212 -12.88 34.53 30.58
C HIS A 212 -12.17 34.35 31.93
N GLU A 213 -11.44 35.37 32.43
CA GLU A 213 -10.82 35.30 33.77
C GLU A 213 -11.89 35.23 34.87
N GLN A 214 -12.87 36.13 34.82
CA GLN A 214 -13.98 36.11 35.78
C GLN A 214 -14.80 34.82 35.67
N ALA A 215 -14.98 34.30 34.45
CA ALA A 215 -15.66 33.03 34.24
C ALA A 215 -14.93 31.87 34.93
N ILE A 216 -13.62 31.73 34.76
CA ILE A 216 -12.83 30.66 35.41
C ILE A 216 -12.93 30.79 36.94
N ALA A 217 -12.75 31.99 37.49
CA ALA A 217 -12.86 32.21 38.93
C ALA A 217 -14.25 31.83 39.47
N ALA A 218 -15.32 32.23 38.77
CA ALA A 218 -16.69 31.90 39.14
C ALA A 218 -16.97 30.40 39.01
N TYR A 219 -16.47 29.71 37.98
CA TYR A 219 -16.61 28.26 37.84
C TYR A 219 -15.88 27.48 38.93
N LEU A 220 -14.65 27.86 39.28
CA LEU A 220 -13.91 27.21 40.36
C LEU A 220 -14.60 27.44 41.71
N ARG A 221 -15.05 28.67 41.98
CA ARG A 221 -15.87 28.97 43.16
C ARG A 221 -17.15 28.14 43.18
N ARG A 222 -17.86 28.04 42.04
CA ARG A 222 -19.05 27.20 41.93
C ARG A 222 -18.74 25.75 42.30
N ALA A 223 -17.61 25.23 41.85
CA ALA A 223 -17.23 23.86 42.14
C ALA A 223 -16.99 23.61 43.65
N ASP A 224 -16.47 24.60 44.36
CA ASP A 224 -16.18 24.50 45.80
C ASP A 224 -17.45 24.60 46.68
N LEU A 225 -18.58 25.11 46.14
CA LEU A 225 -19.86 25.23 46.85
C LEU A 225 -20.61 23.89 46.99
N GLY A 226 -20.25 22.83 46.26
CA GLY A 226 -20.91 21.52 46.33
C GLY A 226 -22.28 21.45 45.63
N TYR A 227 -23.30 20.89 46.30
CA TYR A 227 -24.65 20.59 45.76
C TYR A 227 -24.64 19.51 44.68
N TRP A 228 -25.43 19.71 43.62
CA TRP A 228 -25.59 18.74 42.57
C TRP A 228 -24.26 18.52 41.84
N GLN A 229 -23.78 17.28 41.87
CA GLN A 229 -22.46 16.91 41.37
C GLN A 229 -22.29 17.20 39.87
N GLU A 230 -23.37 17.11 39.08
CA GLU A 230 -23.33 17.38 37.65
C GLU A 230 -23.03 18.85 37.34
N GLU A 231 -23.57 19.80 38.10
CA GLU A 231 -23.23 21.23 37.94
C GLU A 231 -21.79 21.53 38.35
N VAL A 232 -21.31 20.89 39.42
CA VAL A 232 -19.91 21.00 39.87
C VAL A 232 -18.97 20.44 38.79
N TYR A 233 -19.30 19.30 38.19
CA TYR A 233 -18.55 18.70 37.09
C TYR A 233 -18.51 19.64 35.87
N VAL A 234 -19.66 20.17 35.45
CA VAL A 234 -19.73 21.10 34.32
C VAL A 234 -18.92 22.37 34.60
N ALA A 235 -18.96 22.88 35.83
CA ALA A 235 -18.18 24.05 36.22
C ALA A 235 -16.67 23.79 36.11
N LEU A 236 -16.18 22.68 36.65
CA LEU A 236 -14.77 22.28 36.54
C LEU A 236 -14.35 22.11 35.08
N LEU A 237 -15.17 21.44 34.28
CA LEU A 237 -14.91 21.25 32.85
C LEU A 237 -14.88 22.57 32.08
N ALA A 238 -15.82 23.49 32.36
CA ALA A 238 -15.88 24.80 31.72
C ALA A 238 -14.67 25.66 32.08
N ALA A 239 -14.25 25.66 33.36
CA ALA A 239 -13.00 26.30 33.78
C ALA A 239 -11.80 25.73 33.02
N ALA A 240 -11.64 24.40 33.02
CA ALA A 240 -10.53 23.72 32.34
C ALA A 240 -10.50 24.01 30.82
N ARG A 241 -11.65 24.21 30.18
CA ARG A 241 -11.75 24.56 28.74
C ARG A 241 -11.25 25.98 28.43
N LEU A 242 -11.44 26.92 29.36
CA LEU A 242 -11.02 28.31 29.18
C LEU A 242 -9.53 28.52 29.51
N MET A 243 -8.98 27.75 30.46
CA MET A 243 -7.61 27.90 30.96
C MET A 243 -6.52 27.95 29.87
N PRO A 244 -6.50 27.06 28.85
CA PRO A 244 -5.50 27.12 27.79
C PRO A 244 -5.53 28.42 26.97
N GLY A 245 -6.72 29.00 26.74
CA GLY A 245 -6.88 30.25 25.99
C GLY A 245 -6.28 31.47 26.70
N LEU A 246 -6.02 31.36 28.01
CA LEU A 246 -5.34 32.38 28.82
C LEU A 246 -3.88 32.01 29.12
N GLY A 247 -3.33 31.00 28.43
CA GLY A 247 -1.94 30.56 28.62
C GLY A 247 -1.65 29.94 29.99
N ARG A 248 -2.67 29.40 30.68
CA ARG A 248 -2.45 28.70 31.96
C ARG A 248 -1.58 27.45 31.78
N PRO A 249 -0.73 27.11 32.76
CA PRO A 249 0.07 25.90 32.70
C PRO A 249 -0.77 24.65 32.45
N VAL A 250 -0.20 23.72 31.68
CA VAL A 250 -0.83 22.45 31.32
C VAL A 250 -1.20 21.66 32.57
N ASP A 251 -0.31 21.60 33.57
CA ASP A 251 -0.55 20.84 34.80
C ASP A 251 -1.70 21.40 35.63
N ASP A 252 -1.89 22.72 35.65
CA ASP A 252 -3.02 23.36 36.34
C ASP A 252 -4.35 22.96 35.67
N THR A 253 -4.37 22.98 34.33
CA THR A 253 -5.53 22.55 33.56
C THR A 253 -5.83 21.08 33.81
N LEU A 254 -4.81 20.22 33.78
CA LEU A 254 -4.96 18.79 34.06
C LEU A 254 -5.38 18.53 35.50
N ALA A 255 -4.95 19.34 36.48
CA ALA A 255 -5.39 19.23 37.87
C ALA A 255 -6.89 19.50 38.01
N VAL A 256 -7.42 20.51 37.32
CA VAL A 256 -8.86 20.79 37.28
C VAL A 256 -9.62 19.65 36.59
N CYS A 257 -9.11 19.13 35.47
CA CYS A 257 -9.69 17.95 34.83
C CYS A 257 -9.71 16.73 35.76
N ARG A 258 -8.63 16.46 36.51
CA ARG A 258 -8.55 15.36 37.48
C ARG A 258 -9.59 15.52 38.60
N ARG A 259 -9.85 16.74 39.07
CA ARG A 259 -10.95 17.03 40.01
C ARG A 259 -12.31 16.65 39.40
N ALA A 260 -12.58 17.05 38.16
CA ALA A 260 -13.82 16.70 37.47
C ALA A 260 -13.97 15.17 37.29
N ILE A 261 -12.89 14.50 36.88
CA ILE A 261 -12.84 13.04 36.71
C ILE A 261 -13.07 12.32 38.04
N ALA A 262 -12.47 12.78 39.13
CA ALA A 262 -12.67 12.18 40.45
C ALA A 262 -14.11 12.33 40.94
N LEU A 263 -14.77 13.44 40.59
CA LEU A 263 -16.15 13.71 40.99
C LEU A 263 -17.16 12.85 40.22
N CYS A 264 -17.06 12.83 38.89
CA CYS A 264 -17.95 12.05 38.03
C CYS A 264 -17.10 11.06 37.21
N PRO A 265 -16.64 9.94 37.80
CA PRO A 265 -15.71 9.03 37.15
C PRO A 265 -16.27 8.37 35.90
N HIS A 266 -17.60 8.28 35.76
CA HIS A 266 -18.29 7.68 34.62
C HIS A 266 -18.50 8.64 33.42
N ARG A 267 -18.18 9.93 33.57
CA ARG A 267 -18.26 10.91 32.48
C ARG A 267 -16.96 11.01 31.71
N VAL A 268 -17.06 11.26 30.40
CA VAL A 268 -15.90 11.22 29.48
C VAL A 268 -15.39 12.60 29.04
N GLU A 269 -16.20 13.65 29.16
CA GLU A 269 -15.89 14.96 28.57
C GLU A 269 -14.64 15.60 29.18
N ALA A 270 -14.42 15.43 30.49
CA ALA A 270 -13.20 15.86 31.16
C ALA A 270 -11.97 15.06 30.73
N ARG A 271 -12.11 13.74 30.47
CA ARG A 271 -11.02 12.90 29.94
C ARG A 271 -10.68 13.26 28.51
N HIS A 272 -11.68 13.51 27.68
CA HIS A 272 -11.51 14.00 26.31
C HIS A 272 -10.76 15.34 26.31
N HIS A 273 -11.20 16.31 27.11
CA HIS A 273 -10.52 17.60 27.20
C HIS A 273 -9.08 17.47 27.73
N ALA A 274 -8.87 16.67 28.78
CA ALA A 274 -7.53 16.42 29.32
C ALA A 274 -6.61 15.75 28.28
N SER A 275 -7.11 14.77 27.54
CA SER A 275 -6.38 14.09 26.46
C SER A 275 -5.98 15.05 25.33
N ARG A 276 -6.90 15.95 24.94
CA ARG A 276 -6.62 17.02 23.96
C ARG A 276 -5.55 18.00 24.46
N VAL A 277 -5.62 18.41 25.72
CA VAL A 277 -4.62 19.29 26.34
C VAL A 277 -3.25 18.61 26.35
N CYS A 278 -3.18 17.33 26.73
CA CYS A 278 -1.95 16.54 26.67
C CYS A 278 -1.38 16.47 25.25
N ARG A 279 -2.22 16.21 24.24
CA ARG A 279 -1.81 16.16 22.83
C ARG A 279 -1.19 17.47 22.35
N LEU A 280 -1.83 18.60 22.64
CA LEU A 280 -1.34 19.93 22.25
C LEU A 280 -0.05 20.32 22.99
N ALA A 281 0.20 19.72 24.15
CA ALA A 281 1.41 19.88 24.95
C ALA A 281 2.46 18.79 24.68
N GLU A 282 2.29 17.95 23.65
CA GLU A 282 3.16 16.82 23.29
C GLU A 282 3.35 15.76 24.39
N ARG A 283 2.46 15.72 25.39
CA ARG A 283 2.41 14.71 26.48
C ARG A 283 1.61 13.48 26.05
N TYR A 284 1.98 12.89 24.91
CA TYR A 284 1.17 11.89 24.21
C TYR A 284 0.83 10.66 25.04
N GLU A 285 1.78 10.15 25.83
CA GLU A 285 1.57 8.95 26.68
C GLU A 285 0.52 9.20 27.77
N GLU A 286 0.49 10.39 28.38
CA GLU A 286 -0.51 10.74 29.39
C GLU A 286 -1.89 10.94 28.75
N GLY A 287 -1.94 11.62 27.59
CA GLY A 287 -3.17 11.80 26.83
C GLY A 287 -3.79 10.49 26.35
N PHE A 288 -2.95 9.54 25.93
CA PHE A 288 -3.32 8.19 25.54
C PHE A 288 -3.98 7.43 26.70
N ARG A 289 -3.34 7.41 27.89
CA ARG A 289 -3.88 6.73 29.07
C ARG A 289 -5.18 7.34 29.58
N LEU A 290 -5.28 8.68 29.58
CA LEU A 290 -6.47 9.40 30.01
C LEU A 290 -7.69 9.07 29.15
N ALA A 291 -7.53 9.07 27.82
CA ALA A 291 -8.62 8.72 26.91
C ALA A 291 -8.95 7.21 26.96
N GLY A 292 -7.93 6.35 26.99
CA GLY A 292 -8.09 4.89 27.01
C GLY A 292 -8.92 4.37 28.20
N ALA A 293 -8.84 5.04 29.35
CA ALA A 293 -9.53 4.65 30.58
C ALA A 293 -11.07 4.71 30.51
N ALA A 294 -11.66 5.31 29.47
CA ALA A 294 -13.10 5.51 29.39
C ALA A 294 -13.72 5.29 27.98
N LEU A 295 -13.01 4.62 27.06
CA LEU A 295 -13.47 4.40 25.67
C LEU A 295 -14.78 3.60 25.55
N THR A 296 -15.14 2.83 26.58
CA THR A 296 -16.36 1.98 26.59
C THR A 296 -17.51 2.60 27.35
N PHE A 297 -17.34 3.80 27.91
CA PHE A 297 -18.36 4.43 28.74
C PHE A 297 -19.51 4.94 27.86
N ARG A 298 -20.73 4.76 28.36
CA ARG A 298 -21.94 5.29 27.72
C ARG A 298 -22.35 6.59 28.40
N PRO A 299 -23.08 7.47 27.70
CA PRO A 299 -23.67 8.65 28.32
C PRO A 299 -24.44 8.27 29.59
N PRO A 300 -24.07 8.81 30.77
CA PRO A 300 -24.81 8.52 31.99
C PRO A 300 -26.22 9.08 31.92
N GLU A 301 -27.20 8.28 32.36
CA GLU A 301 -28.58 8.71 32.38
C GLU A 301 -28.80 9.82 33.41
N GLY A 302 -29.51 10.89 33.03
CA GLY A 302 -29.79 12.03 33.90
C GLY A 302 -28.62 13.01 34.11
N ALA A 303 -27.50 12.83 33.40
CA ALA A 303 -26.37 13.76 33.45
C ALA A 303 -26.65 15.09 32.74
N LEU A 304 -26.05 16.16 33.25
CA LEU A 304 -26.29 17.52 32.76
C LEU A 304 -25.37 17.86 31.59
N PHE A 305 -25.94 18.41 30.51
CA PHE A 305 -25.21 18.89 29.33
C PHE A 305 -24.25 17.82 28.78
N ILE A 306 -24.83 16.67 28.44
CA ILE A 306 -24.09 15.64 27.73
C ILE A 306 -23.74 16.16 26.34
N GLU A 307 -22.53 15.82 25.90
CA GLU A 307 -22.04 16.00 24.54
C GLU A 307 -21.93 14.62 23.87
N PRO A 308 -23.00 14.10 23.24
CA PRO A 308 -23.06 12.72 22.76
C PRO A 308 -21.92 12.38 21.81
N TRP A 309 -21.52 13.34 20.99
CA TRP A 309 -20.43 13.20 20.02
C TRP A 309 -19.09 12.77 20.65
N ILE A 310 -18.82 13.14 21.91
CA ILE A 310 -17.59 12.74 22.61
C ILE A 310 -17.63 11.25 22.96
N TYR A 311 -18.78 10.72 23.36
CA TYR A 311 -18.98 9.30 23.66
C TYR A 311 -18.95 8.46 22.39
N ASP A 312 -19.59 8.97 21.35
CA ASP A 312 -19.73 8.29 20.07
C ASP A 312 -18.38 8.14 19.35
N TYR A 313 -17.60 9.23 19.25
CA TYR A 313 -16.35 9.22 18.49
C TYR A 313 -15.26 10.14 19.06
N GLY A 314 -15.58 11.28 19.69
CA GLY A 314 -14.59 12.30 20.06
C GLY A 314 -13.48 11.81 21.00
N LEU A 315 -13.82 11.05 22.05
CA LEU A 315 -12.81 10.48 22.95
C LEU A 315 -11.89 9.48 22.24
N ARG A 316 -12.45 8.68 21.34
CA ARG A 316 -11.71 7.68 20.56
C ARG A 316 -10.78 8.33 19.53
N ASP A 317 -11.15 9.48 18.98
CA ASP A 317 -10.29 10.28 18.10
C ASP A 317 -9.07 10.82 18.87
N GLU A 318 -9.28 11.42 20.05
CA GLU A 318 -8.16 11.88 20.89
C GLU A 318 -7.26 10.71 21.34
N TYR A 319 -7.85 9.55 21.67
CA TYR A 319 -7.10 8.33 21.94
C TYR A 319 -6.24 7.88 20.75
N ALA A 320 -6.81 7.87 19.55
CA ALA A 320 -6.15 7.43 18.33
C ALA A 320 -4.92 8.29 17.98
N VAL A 321 -5.04 9.61 18.11
CA VAL A 321 -3.96 10.54 17.80
C VAL A 321 -2.85 10.49 18.85
N ASN A 322 -3.20 10.49 20.14
CA ASN A 322 -2.20 10.35 21.20
C ASN A 322 -1.46 9.00 21.14
N ALA A 323 -2.16 7.90 20.83
CA ALA A 323 -1.57 6.57 20.66
C ALA A 323 -0.48 6.57 19.57
N TYR A 324 -0.69 7.24 18.44
CA TYR A 324 0.28 7.28 17.35
C TYR A 324 1.60 7.94 17.78
N TRP A 325 1.50 9.13 18.36
CA TRP A 325 2.68 9.90 18.75
C TRP A 325 3.39 9.35 19.99
N ALA A 326 2.69 8.57 20.82
CA ALA A 326 3.28 7.81 21.92
C ALA A 326 3.94 6.48 21.48
N GLY A 327 3.87 6.10 20.19
CA GLY A 327 4.44 4.86 19.67
C GLY A 327 3.54 3.63 19.79
N HIS A 328 2.29 3.79 20.24
CA HIS A 328 1.29 2.73 20.33
C HIS A 328 0.53 2.56 19.01
N TYR A 329 1.27 2.29 17.93
CA TYR A 329 0.74 2.27 16.56
C TYR A 329 -0.42 1.28 16.38
N TRP A 330 -0.41 0.16 17.09
CA TRP A 330 -1.51 -0.80 17.06
C TRP A 330 -2.84 -0.22 17.58
N HIS A 331 -2.78 0.47 18.73
CA HIS A 331 -3.93 1.11 19.35
C HIS A 331 -4.46 2.25 18.48
N SER A 332 -3.56 3.01 17.83
CA SER A 332 -3.93 4.06 16.88
C SER A 332 -4.63 3.50 15.65
N LEU A 333 -4.10 2.42 15.06
CA LEU A 333 -4.72 1.75 13.91
C LEU A 333 -6.12 1.24 14.27
N ALA A 334 -6.25 0.49 15.35
CA ALA A 334 -7.52 -0.09 15.77
C ALA A 334 -8.60 0.99 16.05
N ALA A 335 -8.21 2.09 16.68
CA ALA A 335 -9.14 3.18 17.01
C ALA A 335 -9.58 3.98 15.77
N ASN A 336 -8.70 4.23 14.81
CA ASN A 336 -9.09 4.91 13.57
C ASN A 336 -10.00 4.05 12.69
N LEU A 337 -9.79 2.73 12.64
CA LEU A 337 -10.70 1.81 11.95
C LEU A 337 -12.11 1.82 12.59
N ASP A 338 -12.19 1.87 13.91
CA ASP A 338 -13.47 2.04 14.63
C ASP A 338 -14.16 3.37 14.31
N LEU A 339 -13.38 4.46 14.23
CA LEU A 339 -13.91 5.78 13.87
C LEU A 339 -14.46 5.80 12.44
N MET A 340 -13.79 5.11 11.51
CA MET A 340 -14.27 4.95 10.13
C MET A 340 -15.53 4.10 10.03
N ALA A 341 -15.71 3.11 10.90
CA ALA A 341 -16.92 2.30 10.97
C ALA A 341 -18.05 2.97 11.79
N CYS A 342 -17.76 4.05 12.51
CA CYS A 342 -18.72 4.73 13.36
C CYS A 342 -19.78 5.47 12.51
N PRO A 343 -21.09 5.16 12.65
CA PRO A 343 -22.14 5.80 11.87
C PRO A 343 -22.31 7.29 12.18
N THR A 344 -22.08 7.68 13.45
CA THR A 344 -22.28 9.05 13.94
C THR A 344 -21.06 9.95 13.77
N ALA A 345 -19.91 9.41 13.33
CA ALA A 345 -18.74 10.20 13.03
C ALA A 345 -18.97 11.09 11.77
N PRO A 346 -18.53 12.38 11.78
CA PRO A 346 -18.76 13.29 10.66
C PRO A 346 -18.17 12.77 9.35
N GLU A 347 -18.93 12.84 8.27
CA GLU A 347 -18.53 12.30 6.96
C GLU A 347 -17.24 12.95 6.44
N GLY A 348 -17.09 14.27 6.60
CA GLY A 348 -15.88 15.01 6.20
C GLY A 348 -14.61 14.61 6.98
N GLU A 349 -14.74 13.99 8.15
CA GLU A 349 -13.61 13.55 8.98
C GLU A 349 -13.14 12.13 8.62
N ARG A 350 -13.95 11.33 7.89
CA ARG A 350 -13.63 9.93 7.55
C ARG A 350 -12.31 9.82 6.79
N GLN A 351 -12.01 10.78 5.92
CA GLN A 351 -10.75 10.82 5.19
C GLN A 351 -9.55 11.02 6.14
N ARG A 352 -9.69 11.86 7.18
CA ARG A 352 -8.64 12.05 8.17
C ARG A 352 -8.40 10.77 8.98
N PHE A 353 -9.45 10.09 9.42
CA PHE A 353 -9.33 8.81 10.15
C PHE A 353 -8.63 7.75 9.29
N ALA A 354 -9.02 7.64 8.02
CA ALA A 354 -8.38 6.77 7.05
C ALA A 354 -6.87 7.04 6.90
N VAL A 355 -6.48 8.31 6.80
CA VAL A 355 -5.07 8.73 6.72
C VAL A 355 -4.31 8.40 8.01
N ASN A 356 -4.90 8.68 9.18
CA ASN A 356 -4.28 8.39 10.47
C ASN A 356 -4.07 6.88 10.69
N ALA A 357 -5.07 6.08 10.32
CA ALA A 357 -4.99 4.63 10.38
C ALA A 357 -3.87 4.09 9.48
N ARG A 358 -3.70 4.66 8.29
CA ARG A 358 -2.59 4.34 7.38
C ARG A 358 -1.23 4.67 7.99
N PHE A 359 -1.05 5.88 8.55
CA PHE A 359 0.21 6.24 9.20
C PHE A 359 0.56 5.26 10.32
N ALA A 360 -0.42 4.86 11.13
CA ALA A 360 -0.22 3.86 12.16
C ALA A 360 0.17 2.49 11.58
N LEU A 361 -0.49 2.04 10.52
CA LEU A 361 -0.18 0.79 9.81
C LEU A 361 1.24 0.79 9.20
N GLU A 362 1.69 1.91 8.65
CA GLU A 362 3.03 2.07 8.07
C GLU A 362 4.15 1.87 9.09
N LYS A 363 3.90 2.21 10.35
CA LYS A 363 4.85 2.07 11.48
C LYS A 363 4.86 0.68 12.11
N LEU A 364 3.89 -0.18 11.78
CA LEU A 364 3.87 -1.56 12.27
C LEU A 364 4.83 -2.43 11.45
N PRO A 365 5.56 -3.38 12.09
CA PRO A 365 6.51 -4.29 11.43
C PRO A 365 5.77 -5.42 10.68
N ILE A 366 4.80 -5.05 9.85
CA ILE A 366 3.98 -5.95 9.05
C ILE A 366 4.43 -5.79 7.60
N PRO A 367 4.96 -6.85 6.95
CA PRO A 367 5.32 -6.85 5.53
C PRO A 367 4.17 -6.32 4.67
N LEU A 368 4.47 -5.59 3.61
CA LEU A 368 3.46 -4.91 2.77
C LEU A 368 2.37 -5.88 2.26
N GLU A 369 2.78 -7.10 1.94
CA GLU A 369 1.94 -8.23 1.50
C GLU A 369 1.00 -8.74 2.62
N GLY A 370 1.47 -8.73 3.87
CA GLY A 370 0.69 -9.12 5.05
C GLY A 370 -0.36 -8.07 5.45
N ARG A 371 -0.19 -6.80 5.09
CA ARG A 371 -1.07 -5.69 5.51
C ARG A 371 -2.50 -5.80 4.96
N ARG A 372 -2.71 -6.45 3.81
CA ARG A 372 -4.06 -6.69 3.24
C ARG A 372 -4.82 -7.79 3.95
N GLY A 373 -4.15 -8.91 4.23
CA GLY A 373 -4.73 -10.00 5.04
C GLY A 373 -4.90 -9.60 6.51
N PHE A 374 -4.02 -8.73 7.00
CA PHE A 374 -3.99 -8.28 8.39
C PHE A 374 -5.31 -7.66 8.86
N LEU A 375 -5.91 -6.74 8.10
CA LEU A 375 -7.21 -6.13 8.47
C LEU A 375 -8.34 -7.14 8.49
N GLN A 376 -8.39 -8.05 7.51
CA GLN A 376 -9.37 -9.13 7.45
C GLN A 376 -9.25 -10.09 8.64
N THR A 377 -8.02 -10.33 9.12
CA THR A 377 -7.76 -11.18 10.29
C THR A 377 -7.97 -10.50 11.65
N THR A 378 -7.85 -9.17 11.73
CA THR A 378 -7.89 -8.44 13.02
C THR A 378 -9.21 -7.72 13.29
N ARG A 379 -10.03 -7.46 12.26
CA ARG A 379 -11.39 -6.91 12.38
C ARG A 379 -12.34 -7.62 11.39
N PRO A 380 -12.86 -8.81 11.72
CA PRO A 380 -13.79 -9.53 10.87
C PRO A 380 -15.05 -8.69 10.61
N GLY A 381 -15.43 -8.48 9.35
CA GLY A 381 -16.69 -7.81 8.97
C GLY A 381 -16.58 -6.39 8.41
N ILE A 382 -15.38 -5.81 8.33
CA ILE A 382 -15.14 -4.56 7.57
C ILE A 382 -14.54 -4.96 6.21
N ALA A 383 -15.29 -4.82 5.12
CA ALA A 383 -14.75 -5.09 3.80
C ALA A 383 -13.79 -3.95 3.39
N PRO A 384 -12.71 -4.21 2.62
CA PRO A 384 -11.85 -3.15 2.08
C PRO A 384 -12.61 -2.08 1.27
N SER A 385 -13.78 -2.42 0.73
CA SER A 385 -14.73 -1.51 0.07
C SER A 385 -15.42 -0.52 1.01
N ASP A 386 -15.54 -0.86 2.29
CA ASP A 386 -16.24 -0.07 3.31
C ASP A 386 -15.34 1.01 3.94
N LEU A 387 -14.07 1.06 3.51
CA LEU A 387 -13.07 2.03 3.93
C LEU A 387 -12.59 2.90 2.74
N PRO A 388 -13.48 3.64 2.06
CA PRO A 388 -13.10 4.54 0.97
C PRO A 388 -12.13 5.59 1.52
N GLY A 389 -10.94 5.71 0.94
CA GLY A 389 -9.91 6.61 1.47
C GLY A 389 -8.72 5.93 2.13
N PHE A 390 -8.95 4.82 2.84
CA PHE A 390 -7.94 4.16 3.69
C PHE A 390 -6.75 3.65 2.87
N TRP A 391 -7.04 3.00 1.75
CA TRP A 391 -6.04 2.62 0.76
C TRP A 391 -5.72 3.73 -0.24
N SER A 392 -6.59 4.74 -0.38
CA SER A 392 -6.49 5.76 -1.45
C SER A 392 -5.44 6.85 -1.21
N GLY A 393 -4.52 6.61 -0.29
CA GLY A 393 -3.32 7.43 -0.08
C GLY A 393 -2.11 6.61 0.39
N LEU A 394 -2.19 5.27 0.39
CA LEU A 394 -1.05 4.45 -0.03
C LEU A 394 -0.89 4.65 -1.55
N THR A 395 -0.81 5.91 -2.00
CA THR A 395 -0.52 6.22 -3.37
C THR A 395 0.98 6.02 -3.54
N ARG A 396 1.31 4.83 -4.04
CA ARG A 396 1.95 4.76 -5.36
C ARG A 396 1.52 6.02 -6.13
N ALA A 397 2.45 6.94 -6.37
CA ALA A 397 2.17 8.25 -6.99
C ALA A 397 1.00 8.10 -7.96
N ALA A 398 -0.09 8.87 -7.79
CA ALA A 398 -1.35 8.71 -8.51
C ALA A 398 -1.04 8.20 -9.93
N PRO A 399 -1.58 7.02 -10.35
CA PRO A 399 -1.06 6.27 -11.49
C PRO A 399 -0.86 7.26 -12.62
N TRP A 400 0.40 7.46 -12.99
CA TRP A 400 0.73 8.53 -13.91
C TRP A 400 0.01 8.25 -15.22
N VAL A 401 -0.91 9.17 -15.56
CA VAL A 401 -1.60 9.16 -16.84
C VAL A 401 -0.83 10.12 -17.74
N PRO A 402 -0.10 9.61 -18.76
CA PRO A 402 0.46 10.49 -19.77
C PRO A 402 -0.67 11.32 -20.39
N THR A 403 -0.43 12.62 -20.57
CA THR A 403 -1.44 13.57 -21.06
C THR A 403 -1.86 13.35 -22.51
N ARG A 404 -1.12 12.49 -23.22
CA ARG A 404 -1.37 12.07 -24.59
C ARG A 404 -0.81 10.66 -24.81
N PRO A 405 -1.25 9.91 -25.84
CA PRO A 405 -0.58 8.69 -26.26
C PRO A 405 0.89 8.97 -26.63
N GLN A 406 1.80 8.12 -26.19
CA GLN A 406 3.23 8.28 -26.40
C GLN A 406 3.91 6.93 -26.72
N GLY A 407 5.03 6.98 -27.43
CA GLY A 407 5.91 5.84 -27.66
C GLY A 407 6.63 5.39 -26.38
N GLY A 408 7.14 4.15 -26.39
CA GLY A 408 7.78 3.54 -25.23
C GLY A 408 8.95 4.35 -24.65
N THR A 409 9.79 4.92 -25.50
CA THR A 409 10.96 5.72 -25.08
C THR A 409 10.53 6.98 -24.31
N GLU A 410 9.55 7.72 -24.84
CA GLU A 410 9.04 8.93 -24.22
C GLU A 410 8.33 8.62 -22.90
N LEU A 411 7.55 7.53 -22.87
CA LEU A 411 6.86 7.07 -21.66
C LEU A 411 7.85 6.76 -20.53
N MET A 412 8.96 6.10 -20.85
CA MET A 412 9.96 5.71 -19.87
C MET A 412 10.70 6.92 -19.33
N HIS A 413 11.07 7.85 -20.20
CA HIS A 413 11.73 9.09 -19.80
C HIS A 413 10.83 9.97 -18.93
N GLU A 414 9.57 10.18 -19.31
CA GLU A 414 8.62 10.98 -18.52
C GLU A 414 8.32 10.29 -17.18
N GLY A 415 8.09 8.97 -17.20
CA GLY A 415 7.82 8.17 -16.02
C GLY A 415 8.97 8.20 -15.00
N LEU A 416 10.22 8.11 -15.48
CA LEU A 416 11.43 8.22 -14.66
C LEU A 416 11.58 9.63 -14.08
N SER A 417 11.47 10.65 -14.93
CA SER A 417 11.65 12.06 -14.56
C SER A 417 10.70 12.49 -13.44
N ARG A 418 9.44 12.07 -13.50
CA ARG A 418 8.45 12.41 -12.46
C ARG A 418 8.72 11.73 -11.12
N ARG A 419 9.23 10.49 -11.14
CA ARG A 419 9.45 9.70 -9.92
C ARG A 419 10.74 10.09 -9.20
N LEU A 420 11.79 10.39 -9.96
CA LEU A 420 13.08 10.80 -9.38
C LEU A 420 13.19 12.30 -9.16
N GLY A 421 12.46 13.10 -9.92
CA GLY A 421 12.39 14.55 -9.76
C GLY A 421 13.77 15.18 -9.61
N PRO A 422 14.07 15.87 -8.49
CA PRO A 422 15.36 16.52 -8.25
C PRO A 422 16.57 15.59 -8.28
N ALA A 423 16.42 14.29 -8.00
CA ALA A 423 17.54 13.35 -8.01
C ALA A 423 18.16 13.23 -9.42
N LEU A 424 17.30 13.24 -10.46
CA LEU A 424 17.73 13.12 -11.86
C LEU A 424 18.51 14.35 -12.34
N ALA A 425 18.32 15.53 -11.71
CA ALA A 425 19.08 16.73 -12.03
C ALA A 425 20.59 16.61 -11.72
N GLY A 426 21.01 15.60 -10.96
CA GLY A 426 22.41 15.33 -10.67
C GLY A 426 23.21 14.73 -11.85
N LEU A 427 22.56 14.34 -12.94
CA LEU A 427 23.21 13.83 -14.15
C LEU A 427 22.65 14.50 -15.41
N GLN A 428 23.33 14.29 -16.53
CA GLN A 428 22.83 14.63 -17.84
C GLN A 428 22.34 13.35 -18.53
N LEU A 429 21.02 13.22 -18.73
CA LEU A 429 20.41 12.06 -19.39
C LEU A 429 20.17 12.35 -20.87
N CYS A 430 20.72 11.53 -21.76
CA CYS A 430 20.44 11.57 -23.19
C CYS A 430 19.74 10.28 -23.63
N LEU A 431 18.66 10.40 -24.40
CA LEU A 431 17.94 9.25 -24.96
C LEU A 431 18.48 8.95 -26.36
N ASN A 432 19.09 7.78 -26.55
CA ASN A 432 19.69 7.27 -27.82
C ASN A 432 20.82 8.13 -28.45
N GLY A 433 20.74 9.45 -28.38
CA GLY A 433 21.61 10.39 -29.06
C GLY A 433 22.70 10.98 -28.17
N TYR A 434 23.44 11.93 -28.77
CA TYR A 434 24.47 12.73 -28.14
C TYR A 434 24.41 14.14 -28.71
N ASP A 435 24.24 15.16 -27.86
CA ASP A 435 24.20 16.58 -28.26
C ASP A 435 25.35 17.32 -27.59
N GLU A 436 26.39 17.62 -28.37
CA GLU A 436 27.61 18.26 -27.88
C GLU A 436 27.36 19.65 -27.28
N GLY A 437 26.36 20.39 -27.80
CA GLY A 437 26.03 21.73 -27.33
C GLY A 437 25.28 21.76 -25.98
N ARG A 438 24.83 20.61 -25.48
CA ARG A 438 24.08 20.50 -24.22
C ARG A 438 24.89 19.91 -23.06
N ILE A 439 26.16 19.56 -23.29
CA ILE A 439 27.01 18.94 -22.27
C ILE A 439 27.56 20.00 -21.33
N ASP A 440 27.10 19.96 -20.07
CA ASP A 440 27.36 21.01 -19.07
C ASP A 440 28.30 20.58 -17.94
N GLY A 441 29.01 19.45 -18.12
CA GLY A 441 30.01 18.94 -17.18
C GLY A 441 29.46 18.00 -16.10
N ARG A 442 28.13 17.81 -16.02
CA ARG A 442 27.55 16.72 -15.21
C ARG A 442 27.85 15.34 -15.82
N PRO A 443 27.81 14.25 -15.02
CA PRO A 443 27.98 12.91 -15.55
C PRO A 443 26.96 12.62 -16.67
N LEU A 444 27.47 12.33 -17.88
CA LEU A 444 26.65 12.01 -19.03
C LEU A 444 26.22 10.54 -18.99
N VAL A 445 24.92 10.31 -18.89
CA VAL A 445 24.30 9.00 -19.01
C VAL A 445 23.50 8.93 -20.31
N VAL A 446 23.80 7.91 -21.13
CA VAL A 446 23.06 7.67 -22.37
C VAL A 446 22.16 6.46 -22.16
N TRP A 447 20.85 6.68 -22.18
CA TRP A 447 19.85 5.63 -22.08
C TRP A 447 19.35 5.25 -23.47
N ILE A 448 19.63 4.01 -23.87
CA ILE A 448 19.50 3.51 -25.23
C ILE A 448 18.29 2.58 -25.30
N HIS A 449 17.30 2.96 -26.10
CA HIS A 449 16.09 2.18 -26.39
C HIS A 449 16.09 1.63 -27.83
N HIS A 450 16.90 2.22 -28.71
CA HIS A 450 16.98 1.85 -30.12
C HIS A 450 17.81 0.58 -30.34
N ALA A 451 17.60 -0.06 -31.50
CA ALA A 451 18.47 -1.13 -31.97
C ALA A 451 19.76 -0.55 -32.60
N PRO A 452 20.86 -1.33 -32.66
CA PRO A 452 22.17 -0.84 -33.12
C PRO A 452 22.21 -0.33 -34.57
N ASP A 453 21.27 -0.75 -35.40
CA ASP A 453 21.16 -0.42 -36.82
C ASP A 453 20.45 0.93 -37.06
N GLN A 454 19.89 1.55 -36.01
CA GLN A 454 19.13 2.79 -36.16
C GLN A 454 20.03 4.03 -36.28
N PRO A 455 19.69 5.01 -37.15
CA PRO A 455 20.53 6.20 -37.38
C PRO A 455 20.82 7.03 -36.12
N ALA A 456 19.89 7.05 -35.15
CA ALA A 456 20.01 7.84 -33.93
C ALA A 456 21.23 7.48 -33.06
N VAL A 457 21.76 6.26 -33.20
CA VAL A 457 22.91 5.75 -32.42
C VAL A 457 24.20 5.67 -33.23
N ALA A 458 24.20 6.13 -34.49
CA ALA A 458 25.37 6.04 -35.37
C ALA A 458 26.62 6.76 -34.84
N TRP A 459 26.44 7.78 -34.00
CA TRP A 459 27.49 8.55 -33.36
C TRP A 459 28.38 7.71 -32.41
N LEU A 460 27.91 6.54 -31.96
CA LEU A 460 28.69 5.62 -31.13
C LEU A 460 29.92 5.06 -31.85
N ARG A 461 30.02 5.23 -33.17
CA ARG A 461 31.22 4.90 -33.95
C ARG A 461 32.37 5.89 -33.75
N GLU A 462 32.15 7.00 -33.03
CA GLU A 462 33.15 8.04 -32.77
C GLU A 462 33.74 7.87 -31.36
N PRO A 463 34.98 7.34 -31.21
CA PRO A 463 35.54 7.00 -29.89
C PRO A 463 35.66 8.21 -28.95
N ALA A 464 35.90 9.41 -29.51
CA ALA A 464 35.98 10.64 -28.73
C ALA A 464 34.66 10.99 -28.04
N LYS A 465 33.51 10.69 -28.66
CA LYS A 465 32.18 10.89 -28.06
C LYS A 465 31.88 9.81 -27.02
N VAL A 466 32.20 8.56 -27.33
CA VAL A 466 32.06 7.41 -26.40
C VAL A 466 32.83 7.64 -25.11
N ALA A 467 34.06 8.16 -25.20
CA ALA A 467 34.92 8.40 -24.04
C ALA A 467 34.32 9.41 -23.03
N ARG A 468 33.45 10.33 -23.49
CA ARG A 468 32.78 11.35 -22.66
C ARG A 468 31.55 10.81 -21.92
N VAL A 469 31.05 9.63 -22.26
CA VAL A 469 29.90 9.02 -21.60
C VAL A 469 30.34 8.36 -20.30
N ALA A 470 29.69 8.73 -19.20
CA ALA A 470 29.93 8.15 -17.89
C ALA A 470 29.32 6.75 -17.78
N ARG A 471 28.07 6.58 -18.23
CA ARG A 471 27.36 5.28 -18.28
C ARG A 471 26.47 5.17 -19.52
N PHE A 472 26.47 3.99 -20.13
CA PHE A 472 25.49 3.55 -21.10
C PHE A 472 24.47 2.67 -20.39
N VAL A 473 23.18 3.00 -20.53
CA VAL A 473 22.08 2.24 -19.94
C VAL A 473 21.29 1.62 -21.08
N PHE A 474 21.15 0.29 -21.04
CA PHE A 474 20.37 -0.51 -21.99
C PHE A 474 19.10 -1.01 -21.32
N VAL A 475 18.09 -1.35 -22.12
CA VAL A 475 16.77 -1.80 -21.64
C VAL A 475 16.60 -3.33 -21.64
N SER A 476 17.60 -4.06 -22.13
CA SER A 476 17.72 -5.52 -22.06
C SER A 476 19.19 -5.98 -22.19
N GLU A 477 19.49 -7.18 -21.70
CA GLU A 477 20.80 -7.81 -21.89
C GLU A 477 21.03 -8.17 -23.36
N TRP A 478 19.99 -8.62 -24.07
CA TRP A 478 20.08 -8.83 -25.51
C TRP A 478 20.56 -7.57 -26.24
N GLN A 479 19.95 -6.42 -25.96
CA GLN A 479 20.34 -5.15 -26.57
C GLN A 479 21.77 -4.77 -26.18
N ARG A 480 22.14 -4.86 -24.90
CA ARG A 480 23.51 -4.59 -24.44
C ARG A 480 24.53 -5.44 -25.19
N ALA A 481 24.29 -6.75 -25.33
CA ALA A 481 25.17 -7.65 -26.06
C ALA A 481 25.33 -7.23 -27.54
N GLN A 482 24.24 -6.84 -28.21
CA GLN A 482 24.31 -6.36 -29.60
C GLN A 482 25.13 -5.06 -29.73
N TYR A 483 25.01 -4.13 -28.78
CA TYR A 483 25.76 -2.88 -28.80
C TYR A 483 27.25 -3.10 -28.50
N LEU A 484 27.58 -3.96 -27.55
CA LEU A 484 28.97 -4.36 -27.28
C LEU A 484 29.60 -4.98 -28.53
N ALA A 485 28.89 -5.87 -29.23
CA ALA A 485 29.37 -6.49 -30.46
C ALA A 485 29.50 -5.50 -31.63
N THR A 486 28.59 -4.54 -31.75
CA THR A 486 28.53 -3.62 -32.91
C THR A 486 29.46 -2.41 -32.78
N PHE A 487 29.61 -1.88 -31.56
CA PHE A 487 30.32 -0.62 -31.30
C PHE A 487 31.54 -0.77 -30.39
N ALA A 488 31.80 -1.95 -29.82
CA ALA A 488 32.90 -2.19 -28.89
C ALA A 488 32.92 -1.22 -27.70
N LEU A 489 31.74 -0.96 -27.11
CA LEU A 489 31.62 -0.06 -25.96
C LEU A 489 32.34 -0.64 -24.73
N PRO A 490 32.84 0.20 -23.80
CA PRO A 490 33.46 -0.27 -22.56
C PRO A 490 32.43 -0.98 -21.67
N ALA A 491 32.59 -2.29 -21.48
CA ALA A 491 31.59 -3.13 -20.82
C ALA A 491 31.31 -2.71 -19.37
N GLU A 492 32.32 -2.20 -18.66
CA GLU A 492 32.23 -1.69 -17.29
C GLU A 492 31.39 -0.41 -17.17
N ARG A 493 31.11 0.26 -18.30
CA ARG A 493 30.23 1.43 -18.35
C ARG A 493 28.83 1.09 -18.86
N CYS A 494 28.59 -0.17 -19.24
CA CYS A 494 27.36 -0.64 -19.88
C CYS A 494 26.48 -1.40 -18.89
N LEU A 495 25.39 -0.78 -18.45
CA LEU A 495 24.44 -1.30 -17.47
C LEU A 495 23.11 -1.63 -18.14
N VAL A 496 22.37 -2.59 -17.58
CA VAL A 496 20.97 -2.85 -18.00
C VAL A 496 20.03 -2.36 -16.92
N LEU A 497 19.24 -1.32 -17.23
CA LEU A 497 18.11 -0.89 -16.43
C LEU A 497 16.84 -1.08 -17.26
N ARG A 498 16.02 -2.06 -16.88
CA ARG A 498 14.86 -2.50 -17.66
C ARG A 498 13.79 -1.41 -17.73
N ASN A 499 12.99 -1.46 -18.79
CA ASN A 499 11.77 -0.66 -18.90
C ASN A 499 10.81 -0.95 -17.72
N ALA A 500 9.84 -0.06 -17.53
CA ALA A 500 8.88 -0.15 -16.43
C ALA A 500 7.44 0.06 -16.91
N THR A 501 6.46 -0.43 -16.16
CA THR A 501 5.05 -0.13 -16.30
C THR A 501 4.36 -0.14 -14.93
N GLU A 502 3.10 0.24 -14.89
CA GLU A 502 2.28 0.06 -13.70
C GLU A 502 1.65 -1.34 -13.73
N VAL A 503 2.01 -2.17 -12.76
CA VAL A 503 1.48 -3.53 -12.64
C VAL A 503 0.25 -3.51 -11.70
N PRO A 504 -0.92 -3.99 -12.14
CA PRO A 504 -2.11 -4.12 -11.31
C PRO A 504 -1.84 -4.91 -10.02
N GLU A 505 -2.39 -4.44 -8.90
CA GLU A 505 -2.21 -5.07 -7.59
C GLU A 505 -3.01 -6.36 -7.42
N ARG A 506 -4.09 -6.51 -8.18
CA ARG A 506 -4.94 -7.70 -8.14
C ARG A 506 -4.46 -8.67 -9.21
N ASP A 507 -4.12 -9.88 -8.80
CA ASP A 507 -3.86 -10.97 -9.72
C ASP A 507 -5.12 -11.28 -10.52
N ARG A 508 -4.92 -11.46 -11.81
CA ARG A 508 -5.96 -11.84 -12.73
C ARG A 508 -6.27 -13.31 -12.54
N ALA A 509 -7.53 -13.60 -12.26
CA ALA A 509 -8.07 -14.94 -12.46
C ALA A 509 -8.53 -15.04 -13.92
N PRO A 510 -7.92 -15.89 -14.76
CA PRO A 510 -8.37 -16.07 -16.13
C PRO A 510 -9.82 -16.54 -16.14
N GLY A 511 -10.73 -15.68 -16.60
CA GLY A 511 -12.15 -16.02 -16.76
C GLY A 511 -12.37 -16.80 -18.04
N ARG A 512 -13.21 -17.84 -18.01
CA ARG A 512 -13.69 -18.53 -19.23
C ARG A 512 -14.80 -17.70 -19.89
N ARG A 513 -14.46 -16.54 -20.46
CA ARG A 513 -15.42 -15.74 -21.23
C ARG A 513 -15.56 -16.29 -22.65
N ARG A 514 -16.75 -16.13 -23.24
CA ARG A 514 -17.01 -16.38 -24.66
C ARG A 514 -17.84 -15.23 -25.24
N PRO A 515 -17.43 -14.60 -26.35
CA PRO A 515 -16.17 -14.83 -27.07
C PRO A 515 -14.92 -14.41 -26.26
N LEU A 516 -13.76 -15.00 -26.56
CA LEU A 516 -12.46 -14.57 -26.03
C LEU A 516 -12.04 -13.26 -26.69
N LYS A 517 -11.37 -12.39 -25.94
CA LYS A 517 -10.86 -11.13 -26.46
C LYS A 517 -9.36 -11.22 -26.73
N VAL A 518 -8.99 -11.04 -27.99
CA VAL A 518 -7.61 -11.01 -28.46
C VAL A 518 -7.24 -9.56 -28.76
N ALA A 519 -6.01 -9.13 -28.48
CA ALA A 519 -5.56 -7.78 -28.80
C ALA A 519 -4.26 -7.71 -29.57
N TYR A 520 -4.11 -6.59 -30.29
CA TYR A 520 -2.86 -6.07 -30.81
C TYR A 520 -2.76 -4.59 -30.45
N THR A 521 -1.66 -4.21 -29.79
CA THR A 521 -1.52 -2.88 -29.16
C THR A 521 -0.28 -2.10 -29.63
N SER A 522 0.39 -2.56 -30.68
CA SER A 522 1.66 -2.00 -31.17
C SER A 522 1.48 -1.18 -32.45
N THR A 523 2.57 -0.59 -32.96
CA THR A 523 2.55 0.14 -34.25
C THR A 523 2.37 -0.81 -35.44
N PRO A 524 1.80 -0.34 -36.57
CA PRO A 524 1.35 -1.22 -37.66
C PRO A 524 2.48 -2.04 -38.31
N TYR A 525 3.67 -1.44 -38.47
CA TYR A 525 4.81 -2.10 -39.13
C TYR A 525 5.45 -3.21 -38.30
N ARG A 526 5.02 -3.40 -37.04
CA ARG A 526 5.49 -4.48 -36.15
C ARG A 526 4.64 -5.75 -36.27
N GLY A 527 4.10 -6.03 -37.46
CA GLY A 527 3.41 -7.28 -37.76
C GLY A 527 1.89 -7.25 -37.75
N LEU A 528 1.24 -6.07 -37.82
CA LEU A 528 -0.23 -6.01 -37.92
C LEU A 528 -0.75 -6.71 -39.19
N SER A 529 -0.05 -6.57 -40.33
CA SER A 529 -0.42 -7.29 -41.57
C SER A 529 -0.44 -8.81 -41.38
N VAL A 530 0.63 -9.36 -40.78
CA VAL A 530 0.76 -10.79 -40.46
C VAL A 530 -0.38 -11.25 -39.56
N LEU A 531 -0.74 -10.45 -38.55
CA LEU A 531 -1.87 -10.77 -37.67
C LEU A 531 -3.21 -10.82 -38.43
N LEU A 532 -3.48 -9.84 -39.30
CA LEU A 532 -4.73 -9.82 -40.06
C LEU A 532 -4.81 -10.97 -41.08
N ASP A 533 -3.67 -11.37 -41.67
CA ASP A 533 -3.59 -12.56 -42.53
C ASP A 533 -3.84 -13.83 -41.72
N ALA A 534 -3.22 -13.95 -40.53
CA ALA A 534 -3.41 -15.08 -39.64
C ALA A 534 -4.86 -15.18 -39.12
N TRP A 535 -5.48 -14.05 -38.77
CA TRP A 535 -6.86 -14.00 -38.30
C TRP A 535 -7.84 -14.42 -39.39
N ALA A 536 -7.64 -13.96 -40.63
CA ALA A 536 -8.46 -14.37 -41.77
C ALA A 536 -8.32 -15.87 -42.08
N GLN A 537 -7.14 -16.46 -41.86
CA GLN A 537 -6.91 -17.90 -42.01
C GLN A 537 -7.51 -18.73 -40.88
N ALA A 538 -7.36 -18.28 -39.63
CA ALA A 538 -7.86 -19.00 -38.45
C ALA A 538 -9.39 -18.90 -38.31
N ALA A 539 -9.99 -17.79 -38.77
CA ALA A 539 -11.42 -17.50 -38.76
C ALA A 539 -12.17 -17.94 -37.47
N PRO A 540 -11.71 -17.53 -36.28
CA PRO A 540 -12.26 -18.04 -35.03
C PRO A 540 -13.68 -17.52 -34.76
N GLU A 541 -14.65 -18.42 -34.64
CA GLU A 541 -16.03 -18.07 -34.26
C GLU A 541 -16.16 -17.69 -32.77
N ALA A 542 -15.24 -18.19 -31.93
CA ALA A 542 -15.28 -18.04 -30.48
C ALA A 542 -14.41 -16.89 -29.93
N ALA A 543 -13.89 -16.00 -30.80
CA ALA A 543 -13.02 -14.90 -30.39
C ALA A 543 -13.26 -13.62 -31.20
N GLU A 544 -12.96 -12.48 -30.58
CA GLU A 544 -12.95 -11.15 -31.18
C GLU A 544 -11.55 -10.52 -31.06
N LEU A 545 -11.09 -9.86 -32.13
CA LEU A 545 -9.79 -9.19 -32.18
C LEU A 545 -9.94 -7.68 -32.02
N HIS A 546 -9.28 -7.10 -31.03
CA HIS A 546 -9.23 -5.68 -30.77
C HIS A 546 -7.87 -5.10 -31.20
N VAL A 547 -7.88 -4.17 -32.16
CA VAL A 547 -6.67 -3.57 -32.72
C VAL A 547 -6.57 -2.12 -32.29
N TRP A 548 -5.64 -1.83 -31.39
CA TRP A 548 -5.17 -0.49 -31.06
C TRP A 548 -3.81 -0.26 -31.70
N SER A 549 -3.80 0.34 -32.89
CA SER A 549 -2.57 0.52 -33.67
C SER A 549 -2.68 1.82 -34.45
N SER A 550 -1.66 2.68 -34.33
CA SER A 550 -1.51 3.88 -35.16
C SER A 550 -0.03 4.28 -35.20
N HIS A 551 0.43 4.81 -36.35
CA HIS A 551 1.77 5.38 -36.44
C HIS A 551 1.87 6.73 -35.72
N LYS A 552 0.74 7.44 -35.54
CA LYS A 552 0.65 8.71 -34.80
C LYS A 552 1.06 8.63 -33.33
N LEU A 553 1.28 7.42 -32.79
CA LEU A 553 1.85 7.20 -31.46
C LEU A 553 3.17 7.95 -31.25
N TYR A 554 3.96 8.17 -32.31
CA TYR A 554 5.24 8.91 -32.24
C TYR A 554 5.10 10.44 -32.33
N GLY A 555 3.87 10.97 -32.22
CA GLY A 555 3.60 12.39 -32.09
C GLY A 555 3.38 13.13 -33.42
N PRO A 556 3.43 14.48 -33.41
CA PRO A 556 2.92 15.32 -34.50
C PRO A 556 3.56 15.15 -35.87
N GLY A 557 4.76 14.54 -35.94
CA GLY A 557 5.47 14.29 -37.20
C GLY A 557 5.20 12.91 -37.82
N ALA A 558 4.40 12.07 -37.18
CA ALA A 558 4.10 10.72 -37.65
C ALA A 558 2.79 10.68 -38.44
N ASP A 559 2.79 9.99 -39.59
CA ASP A 559 1.67 9.92 -40.53
C ASP A 559 1.09 8.50 -40.65
N ASP A 560 -0.24 8.42 -40.65
CA ASP A 560 -1.00 7.18 -40.82
C ASP A 560 -1.30 6.85 -42.29
N ALA A 561 -1.10 7.80 -43.22
CA ALA A 561 -1.42 7.60 -44.64
C ALA A 561 -0.79 6.33 -45.26
N PRO A 562 0.48 5.96 -44.96
CA PRO A 562 1.07 4.73 -45.49
C PRO A 562 0.37 3.44 -45.04
N TYR A 563 -0.36 3.49 -43.92
CA TYR A 563 -1.02 2.34 -43.30
C TYR A 563 -2.55 2.38 -43.43
N ALA A 564 -3.11 3.37 -44.12
CA ALA A 564 -4.56 3.57 -44.23
C ALA A 564 -5.29 2.34 -44.79
N GLN A 565 -4.72 1.68 -45.79
CA GLN A 565 -5.27 0.43 -46.34
C GLN A 565 -5.28 -0.71 -45.32
N LEU A 566 -4.26 -0.78 -44.46
CA LEU A 566 -4.15 -1.81 -43.43
C LEU A 566 -5.20 -1.60 -42.33
N TYR A 567 -5.46 -0.36 -41.92
CA TYR A 567 -6.51 -0.04 -40.95
C TYR A 567 -7.91 -0.28 -41.51
N ALA A 568 -8.15 0.10 -42.77
CA ALA A 568 -9.42 -0.17 -43.45
C ALA A 568 -9.67 -1.68 -43.55
N ARG A 569 -8.62 -2.46 -43.82
CA ARG A 569 -8.68 -3.92 -43.81
C ARG A 569 -9.01 -4.48 -42.42
N ALA A 570 -8.38 -3.98 -41.36
CA ALA A 570 -8.69 -4.40 -39.99
C ALA A 570 -10.17 -4.14 -39.65
N ALA A 571 -10.71 -2.98 -40.04
CA ALA A 571 -12.11 -2.63 -39.80
C ALA A 571 -13.12 -3.44 -40.64
N ALA A 572 -12.69 -4.02 -41.76
CA ALA A 572 -13.54 -4.79 -42.67
C ALA A 572 -13.56 -6.30 -42.36
N LEU A 573 -12.62 -6.81 -41.58
CA LEU A 573 -12.53 -8.24 -41.28
C LEU A 573 -13.59 -8.67 -40.23
N PRO A 574 -14.22 -9.84 -40.38
CA PRO A 574 -15.18 -10.35 -39.39
C PRO A 574 -14.55 -10.53 -38.00
N ASN A 575 -15.31 -10.17 -36.95
CA ASN A 575 -14.87 -10.23 -35.55
C ASN A 575 -13.59 -9.44 -35.25
N VAL A 576 -13.27 -8.41 -36.05
CA VAL A 576 -12.16 -7.49 -35.80
C VAL A 576 -12.69 -6.09 -35.51
N HIS A 577 -12.22 -5.50 -34.42
CA HIS A 577 -12.56 -4.17 -33.95
C HIS A 577 -11.32 -3.29 -33.97
N TYR A 578 -11.25 -2.37 -34.94
CA TYR A 578 -10.19 -1.37 -35.01
C TYR A 578 -10.56 -0.13 -34.20
N HIS A 579 -9.71 0.20 -33.21
CA HIS A 579 -9.95 1.28 -32.24
C HIS A 579 -9.05 2.50 -32.45
N GLY A 580 -8.09 2.42 -33.36
CA GLY A 580 -7.10 3.48 -33.58
C GLY A 580 -6.14 3.64 -32.39
N LEU A 581 -6.00 4.87 -31.89
CA LEU A 581 -5.05 5.23 -30.84
C LEU A 581 -5.77 5.52 -29.52
N LEU A 582 -5.25 4.97 -28.43
CA LEU A 582 -5.77 5.18 -27.09
C LEU A 582 -4.67 5.74 -26.17
N PRO A 583 -4.96 6.64 -25.23
CA PRO A 583 -3.99 7.04 -24.21
C PRO A 583 -3.45 5.83 -23.46
N ASN A 584 -2.14 5.80 -23.14
CA ASN A 584 -1.50 4.59 -22.62
C ASN A 584 -2.13 4.07 -21.31
N ALA A 585 -2.67 4.95 -20.46
CA ALA A 585 -3.38 4.53 -19.25
C ALA A 585 -4.71 3.82 -19.55
N GLU A 586 -5.46 4.33 -20.53
CA GLU A 586 -6.70 3.71 -21.00
C GLU A 586 -6.40 2.39 -21.74
N LEU A 587 -5.29 2.31 -22.48
CA LEU A 587 -4.82 1.06 -23.11
C LEU A 587 -4.49 -0.01 -22.06
N ARG A 588 -3.77 0.35 -21.00
CA ARG A 588 -3.52 -0.56 -19.87
C ARG A 588 -4.83 -1.00 -19.18
N ALA A 589 -5.79 -0.09 -19.03
CA ALA A 589 -7.10 -0.44 -18.49
C ALA A 589 -7.88 -1.39 -19.43
N ALA A 590 -7.83 -1.16 -20.74
CA ALA A 590 -8.46 -2.02 -21.74
C ALA A 590 -7.84 -3.42 -21.73
N LEU A 591 -6.51 -3.53 -21.55
CA LEU A 591 -5.81 -4.81 -21.47
C LEU A 591 -6.28 -5.69 -20.29
N ALA A 592 -6.81 -5.11 -19.21
CA ALA A 592 -7.42 -5.89 -18.14
C ALA A 592 -8.61 -6.74 -18.62
N ASP A 593 -9.25 -6.31 -19.72
CA ASP A 593 -10.36 -7.01 -20.36
C ASP A 593 -9.91 -7.85 -21.58
N ILE A 594 -8.60 -8.01 -21.85
CA ILE A 594 -8.09 -8.79 -23.00
C ILE A 594 -7.53 -10.13 -22.55
N ASP A 595 -7.91 -11.26 -23.14
CA ASP A 595 -7.37 -12.60 -22.80
C ASP A 595 -5.99 -12.86 -23.38
N ILE A 596 -5.83 -12.57 -24.67
CA ILE A 596 -4.62 -12.91 -25.43
C ILE A 596 -4.06 -11.65 -26.07
N LEU A 597 -2.77 -11.39 -25.89
CA LEU A 597 -2.02 -10.48 -26.76
C LEU A 597 -1.45 -11.29 -27.92
N ALA A 598 -1.99 -11.09 -29.11
CA ALA A 598 -1.51 -11.70 -30.34
C ALA A 598 -0.45 -10.80 -30.98
N TYR A 599 0.82 -11.15 -30.80
CA TYR A 599 1.94 -10.29 -31.18
C TYR A 599 2.92 -11.00 -32.12
N PRO A 600 2.56 -11.18 -33.42
CA PRO A 600 3.40 -11.92 -34.34
C PRO A 600 4.74 -11.24 -34.64
N ASN A 601 4.87 -9.94 -34.37
CA ASN A 601 6.10 -9.14 -34.40
C ASN A 601 7.17 -9.47 -35.46
N THR A 602 7.29 -8.58 -36.43
CA THR A 602 8.32 -8.64 -37.50
C THR A 602 9.52 -7.73 -37.26
N PHE A 603 9.64 -7.16 -36.05
CA PHE A 603 10.66 -6.16 -35.72
C PHE A 603 11.51 -6.60 -34.53
N ALA A 604 12.84 -6.54 -34.63
CA ALA A 604 13.71 -6.98 -33.53
C ALA A 604 13.53 -6.07 -32.30
N GLU A 605 12.85 -6.58 -31.28
CA GLU A 605 12.53 -5.79 -30.09
C GLU A 605 13.75 -5.61 -29.19
N THR A 606 13.87 -4.43 -28.58
CA THR A 606 14.89 -4.16 -27.56
C THR A 606 14.35 -4.35 -26.16
N SER A 607 13.09 -4.01 -25.90
CA SER A 607 12.35 -4.29 -24.65
C SER A 607 10.89 -3.87 -24.89
N CYS A 608 10.06 -4.82 -25.33
CA CYS A 608 8.75 -4.52 -25.91
C CYS A 608 7.73 -4.08 -24.86
N LEU A 609 7.41 -2.78 -24.80
CA LEU A 609 6.46 -2.26 -23.81
C LEU A 609 5.04 -2.80 -24.00
N ALA A 610 4.61 -3.05 -25.24
CA ALA A 610 3.30 -3.65 -25.53
C ALA A 610 3.16 -5.05 -24.91
N VAL A 611 4.22 -5.86 -24.97
CA VAL A 611 4.28 -7.17 -24.33
C VAL A 611 4.36 -7.05 -22.81
N ILE A 612 5.18 -6.14 -22.29
CA ILE A 612 5.30 -5.90 -20.84
C ILE A 612 3.96 -5.47 -20.23
N GLU A 613 3.24 -4.54 -20.88
CA GLU A 613 1.92 -4.07 -20.41
C GLU A 613 0.86 -5.17 -20.47
N ALA A 614 0.86 -6.00 -21.52
CA ALA A 614 -0.05 -7.13 -21.59
C ALA A 614 0.28 -8.20 -20.54
N MET A 615 1.56 -8.48 -20.30
CA MET A 615 1.98 -9.41 -19.25
C MET A 615 1.57 -8.92 -17.87
N ALA A 616 1.78 -7.62 -17.61
CA ALA A 616 1.36 -6.95 -16.38
C ALA A 616 -0.17 -7.01 -16.19
N ALA A 617 -0.96 -6.93 -17.28
CA ALA A 617 -2.41 -7.11 -17.24
C ALA A 617 -2.86 -8.59 -17.13
N GLY A 618 -1.92 -9.54 -17.07
CA GLY A 618 -2.20 -10.96 -16.98
C GLY A 618 -2.73 -11.56 -18.29
N CYS A 619 -2.48 -10.92 -19.44
CA CYS A 619 -2.83 -11.47 -20.75
C CYS A 619 -1.89 -12.65 -21.10
N ARG A 620 -2.42 -13.63 -21.83
CA ARG A 620 -1.60 -14.66 -22.47
C ARG A 620 -0.90 -14.04 -23.68
N VAL A 621 0.41 -14.06 -23.71
CA VAL A 621 1.17 -13.49 -24.85
C VAL A 621 1.58 -14.57 -25.82
N ILE A 622 1.37 -14.33 -27.11
CA ILE A 622 1.87 -15.17 -28.21
C ILE A 622 2.79 -14.31 -29.07
N CYS A 623 4.08 -14.66 -29.16
CA CYS A 623 5.06 -13.88 -29.92
C CYS A 623 6.25 -14.71 -30.41
N PRO A 624 6.99 -14.26 -31.42
CA PRO A 624 8.16 -14.98 -31.89
C PRO A 624 9.37 -14.77 -30.97
N SER A 625 10.35 -15.66 -31.07
CA SER A 625 11.68 -15.48 -30.47
C SER A 625 12.54 -14.50 -31.29
N HIS A 626 12.09 -13.25 -31.40
CA HIS A 626 12.75 -12.21 -32.19
C HIS A 626 13.23 -11.04 -31.31
N GLY A 627 14.52 -10.69 -31.39
CA GLY A 627 15.15 -9.70 -30.52
C GLY A 627 15.10 -10.11 -29.04
N ALA A 628 14.84 -9.14 -28.17
CA ALA A 628 14.74 -9.30 -26.72
C ALA A 628 13.40 -9.89 -26.23
N LEU A 629 12.52 -10.37 -27.11
CA LEU A 629 11.24 -10.97 -26.71
C LEU A 629 11.39 -12.20 -25.79
N PRO A 630 12.34 -13.14 -26.00
CA PRO A 630 12.57 -14.23 -25.05
C PRO A 630 12.96 -13.73 -23.66
N GLU A 631 13.82 -12.70 -23.59
CA GLU A 631 14.22 -12.07 -22.32
C GLU A 631 13.03 -11.34 -21.67
N THR A 632 12.25 -10.62 -22.47
CA THR A 632 11.13 -9.79 -22.00
C THR A 632 10.00 -10.64 -21.43
N THR A 633 9.78 -11.82 -22.02
CA THR A 633 8.68 -12.71 -21.65
C THR A 633 9.05 -13.67 -20.54
N ALA A 634 10.33 -13.85 -20.23
CA ALA A 634 10.83 -14.70 -19.15
C ALA A 634 10.19 -16.10 -19.07
N GLY A 635 9.84 -16.67 -20.22
CA GLY A 635 9.19 -18.00 -20.32
C GLY A 635 7.68 -18.03 -20.07
N PHE A 636 7.01 -16.88 -19.86
CA PHE A 636 5.56 -16.80 -19.68
C PHE A 636 4.76 -16.75 -20.99
N ALA A 637 5.37 -16.30 -22.09
CA ALA A 637 4.72 -16.26 -23.40
C ALA A 637 4.75 -17.61 -24.14
N ARG A 638 3.79 -17.81 -25.04
CA ARG A 638 3.86 -18.82 -26.10
C ARG A 638 4.85 -18.35 -27.17
N LEU A 639 6.12 -18.70 -26.98
CA LEU A 639 7.19 -18.39 -27.93
C LEU A 639 7.20 -19.38 -29.10
N TYR A 640 7.47 -18.88 -30.29
CA TYR A 640 7.74 -19.69 -31.48
C TYR A 640 8.93 -19.12 -32.27
N PRO A 641 9.66 -19.92 -33.07
CA PRO A 641 10.77 -19.41 -33.88
C PRO A 641 10.33 -18.28 -34.82
N PHE A 642 11.13 -17.22 -34.93
CA PHE A 642 10.85 -16.14 -35.87
C PHE A 642 10.83 -16.64 -37.32
N VAL A 643 9.83 -16.22 -38.08
CA VAL A 643 9.67 -16.55 -39.50
C VAL A 643 9.80 -15.28 -40.31
N ALA A 644 10.79 -15.22 -41.20
CA ALA A 644 11.09 -14.01 -41.97
C ALA A 644 10.10 -13.75 -43.13
N ASP A 645 9.58 -14.81 -43.76
CA ASP A 645 8.59 -14.69 -44.83
C ASP A 645 7.21 -14.36 -44.24
N PRO A 646 6.59 -13.21 -44.58
CA PRO A 646 5.35 -12.79 -43.93
C PRO A 646 4.15 -13.73 -44.15
N ALA A 647 4.08 -14.40 -45.30
CA ALA A 647 2.96 -15.29 -45.61
C ALA A 647 3.08 -16.60 -44.80
N GLU A 648 4.27 -17.18 -44.74
CA GLU A 648 4.56 -18.34 -43.90
C GLU A 648 4.43 -18.00 -42.41
N HIS A 649 4.85 -16.79 -42.02
CA HIS A 649 4.71 -16.29 -40.66
C HIS A 649 3.23 -16.22 -40.25
N ALA A 650 2.38 -15.69 -41.14
CA ALA A 650 0.93 -15.65 -40.90
C ALA A 650 0.34 -17.06 -40.75
N ARG A 651 0.79 -18.02 -41.58
CA ARG A 651 0.34 -19.43 -41.51
C ARG A 651 0.72 -20.10 -40.19
N VAL A 652 1.97 -19.96 -39.76
CA VAL A 652 2.46 -20.50 -38.47
C VAL A 652 1.72 -19.84 -37.30
N PHE A 653 1.56 -18.51 -37.35
CA PHE A 653 0.88 -17.78 -36.30
C PHE A 653 -0.61 -18.13 -36.21
N ALA A 654 -1.29 -18.36 -37.35
CA ALA A 654 -2.69 -18.78 -37.39
C ALA A 654 -2.90 -20.11 -36.65
N ALA A 655 -2.02 -21.09 -36.87
CA ALA A 655 -2.08 -22.39 -36.19
C ALA A 655 -1.94 -22.24 -34.67
N ILE A 656 -0.91 -21.51 -34.22
CA ILE A 656 -0.67 -21.28 -32.78
C ILE A 656 -1.81 -20.48 -32.14
N LEU A 657 -2.31 -19.46 -32.84
CA LEU A 657 -3.42 -18.65 -32.34
C LEU A 657 -4.70 -19.48 -32.19
N ALA A 658 -4.98 -20.38 -33.13
CA ALA A 658 -6.12 -21.30 -33.02
C ALA A 658 -6.00 -22.25 -31.82
N GLU A 659 -4.80 -22.80 -31.57
CA GLU A 659 -4.52 -23.61 -30.37
C GLU A 659 -4.77 -22.82 -29.07
N GLU A 660 -4.22 -21.61 -28.97
CA GLU A 660 -4.32 -20.79 -27.76
C GLU A 660 -5.72 -20.19 -27.57
N ILE A 661 -6.51 -20.00 -28.63
CA ILE A 661 -7.93 -19.63 -28.52
C ILE A 661 -8.76 -20.83 -28.00
N ALA A 662 -8.41 -22.05 -28.40
CA ALA A 662 -9.13 -23.25 -27.96
C ALA A 662 -8.94 -23.53 -26.46
N ASP A 663 -7.72 -23.35 -25.95
CA ASP A 663 -7.38 -23.53 -24.53
C ASP A 663 -6.33 -22.51 -24.06
N PRO A 664 -6.74 -21.26 -23.76
CA PRO A 664 -5.83 -20.25 -23.24
C PRO A 664 -5.21 -20.73 -21.93
N TRP A 665 -3.89 -20.61 -21.80
CA TRP A 665 -3.12 -21.08 -20.64
C TRP A 665 -3.03 -22.60 -20.45
N GLN A 666 -3.54 -23.41 -21.39
CA GLN A 666 -3.36 -24.88 -21.38
C GLN A 666 -3.73 -25.53 -20.04
N ALA A 667 -4.85 -25.11 -19.45
CA ALA A 667 -5.33 -25.53 -18.11
C ALA A 667 -4.48 -25.11 -16.88
N GLU A 668 -3.53 -24.18 -17.00
CA GLU A 668 -2.71 -23.64 -15.90
C GLU A 668 -2.99 -22.14 -15.62
N PRO A 669 -4.21 -21.74 -15.21
CA PRO A 669 -4.59 -20.34 -15.02
C PRO A 669 -3.76 -19.59 -13.97
N GLU A 670 -3.16 -20.31 -13.02
CA GLU A 670 -2.22 -19.80 -12.01
C GLU A 670 -0.96 -19.15 -12.64
N ARG A 671 -0.62 -19.50 -13.89
CA ARG A 671 0.51 -18.88 -14.60
C ARG A 671 0.30 -17.41 -14.90
N ALA A 672 -0.94 -16.96 -15.03
CA ALA A 672 -1.23 -15.53 -15.17
C ALA A 672 -0.84 -14.75 -13.90
N ALA A 673 -1.11 -15.31 -12.72
CA ALA A 673 -0.73 -14.71 -11.44
C ALA A 673 0.80 -14.71 -11.26
N ALA A 674 1.47 -15.83 -11.58
CA ALA A 674 2.94 -15.91 -11.56
C ALA A 674 3.59 -14.92 -12.54
N GLN A 675 3.02 -14.75 -13.73
CA GLN A 675 3.46 -13.75 -14.71
C GLN A 675 3.34 -12.33 -14.15
N GLN A 676 2.21 -11.99 -13.52
CA GLN A 676 2.03 -10.67 -12.91
C GLN A 676 2.95 -10.44 -11.72
N ALA A 677 3.18 -11.46 -10.89
CA ALA A 677 4.16 -11.40 -9.80
C ALA A 677 5.58 -11.14 -10.33
N HIS A 678 5.99 -11.82 -11.41
CA HIS A 678 7.25 -11.53 -12.09
C HIS A 678 7.30 -10.09 -12.61
N CYS A 679 6.22 -9.61 -13.26
CA CYS A 679 6.15 -8.22 -13.70
C CYS A 679 6.29 -7.23 -12.55
N ARG A 680 5.74 -7.51 -11.35
CA ARG A 680 5.92 -6.65 -10.17
C ARG A 680 7.38 -6.53 -9.73
N GLN A 681 8.14 -7.61 -9.86
CA GLN A 681 9.55 -7.64 -9.49
C GLN A 681 10.45 -6.99 -10.55
N VAL A 682 10.13 -7.20 -11.83
CA VAL A 682 11.05 -6.88 -12.94
C VAL A 682 10.64 -5.64 -13.74
N TYR A 683 9.37 -5.32 -13.82
CA TYR A 683 8.85 -4.24 -14.66
C TYR A 683 8.07 -3.19 -13.88
N ASP A 684 7.92 -3.32 -12.56
CA ASP A 684 7.23 -2.30 -11.78
C ASP A 684 8.12 -1.09 -11.49
N TRP A 685 7.53 0.09 -11.54
CA TRP A 685 8.19 1.31 -11.09
C TRP A 685 8.68 1.24 -9.64
N THR A 686 8.01 0.49 -8.75
CA THR A 686 8.48 0.29 -7.36
C THR A 686 9.83 -0.43 -7.30
N ALA A 687 10.13 -1.28 -8.29
CA ALA A 687 11.41 -1.96 -8.39
C ALA A 687 12.43 -1.16 -9.22
N ARG A 688 12.00 -0.48 -10.30
CA ARG A 688 12.91 0.25 -11.21
C ARG A 688 13.41 1.58 -10.64
N VAL A 689 12.62 2.30 -9.85
CA VAL A 689 13.04 3.58 -9.25
C VAL A 689 14.28 3.43 -8.37
N PRO A 690 14.35 2.47 -7.43
CA PRO A 690 15.56 2.23 -6.63
C PRO A 690 16.82 1.91 -7.46
N GLU A 691 16.69 1.17 -8.56
CA GLU A 691 17.84 0.88 -9.45
C GLU A 691 18.45 2.15 -10.04
N TRP A 692 17.59 3.06 -10.52
CA TRP A 692 18.02 4.36 -11.01
C TRP A 692 18.59 5.28 -9.92
N GLN A 693 18.04 5.23 -8.70
CA GLN A 693 18.60 5.97 -7.56
C GLN A 693 20.02 5.53 -7.26
N ARG A 694 20.26 4.21 -7.20
CA ARG A 694 21.60 3.64 -7.00
C ARG A 694 22.58 4.06 -8.10
N LEU A 695 22.16 4.08 -9.35
CA LEU A 695 22.99 4.60 -10.44
C LEU A 695 23.37 6.07 -10.21
N ILE A 696 22.39 6.93 -9.89
CA ILE A 696 22.62 8.36 -9.64
C ILE A 696 23.57 8.58 -8.46
N GLU A 697 23.39 7.83 -7.37
CA GLU A 697 24.24 7.88 -6.18
C GLU A 697 25.65 7.40 -6.49
N GLY A 698 25.79 6.29 -7.23
CA GLY A 698 27.08 5.74 -7.65
C GLY A 698 27.87 6.67 -8.56
N LEU A 699 27.19 7.52 -9.34
CA LEU A 699 27.83 8.57 -10.16
C LEU A 699 28.36 9.76 -9.35
N ARG A 700 27.92 9.94 -8.09
CA ARG A 700 28.39 11.00 -7.18
C ARG A 700 29.62 10.59 -6.37
N ALA A 701 29.88 9.29 -6.25
CA ALA A 701 31.11 8.78 -5.66
C ALA A 701 32.25 8.91 -6.69
N PRO A 702 33.48 9.28 -6.27
CA PRO A 702 34.63 9.18 -7.17
C PRO A 702 34.74 7.72 -7.62
N ALA A 703 34.64 7.49 -8.94
CA ALA A 703 34.78 6.14 -9.48
C ALA A 703 36.15 5.61 -9.03
N PRO A 704 36.22 4.48 -8.28
CA PRO A 704 37.49 3.81 -8.13
C PRO A 704 37.99 3.50 -9.55
N ALA A 705 39.22 3.87 -9.86
CA ALA A 705 39.80 3.49 -11.13
C ALA A 705 39.77 1.95 -11.21
N PRO A 706 39.18 1.33 -12.27
CA PRO A 706 39.22 -0.11 -12.41
C PRO A 706 40.69 -0.51 -12.50
N ARG A 707 41.15 -1.28 -11.51
CA ARG A 707 42.53 -1.78 -11.48
C ARG A 707 42.67 -3.03 -12.35
N PHE A 708 41.56 -3.72 -12.62
CA PHE A 708 41.50 -4.89 -13.48
C PHE A 708 40.71 -4.57 -14.77
N ALA A 709 41.34 -4.78 -15.93
CA ALA A 709 40.72 -4.68 -17.23
C ALA A 709 40.83 -6.05 -17.93
N PRO A 710 39.73 -6.82 -18.07
CA PRO A 710 39.79 -8.15 -18.65
C PRO A 710 40.13 -8.09 -20.14
N SER A 711 41.03 -8.97 -20.60
CA SER A 711 41.21 -9.28 -22.02
C SER A 711 40.55 -10.61 -22.34
N PHE A 712 39.94 -10.69 -23.51
CA PHE A 712 39.14 -11.84 -23.91
C PHE A 712 39.80 -12.59 -25.06
N ARG A 713 39.72 -13.91 -25.02
CA ARG A 713 40.20 -14.79 -26.08
C ARG A 713 39.19 -15.88 -26.38
N ARG A 714 38.96 -16.13 -27.66
CA ARG A 714 38.24 -17.33 -28.09
C ARG A 714 39.19 -18.51 -28.11
N VAL A 715 38.79 -19.60 -27.47
CA VAL A 715 39.49 -20.87 -27.36
C VAL A 715 38.61 -21.97 -27.96
N GLU A 716 39.17 -22.74 -28.88
CA GLU A 716 38.54 -23.98 -29.36
C GLU A 716 38.93 -25.11 -28.39
N ALA A 717 38.08 -25.35 -27.39
CA ALA A 717 38.26 -26.39 -26.40
C ALA A 717 37.78 -27.74 -26.94
N ARG A 718 38.05 -28.82 -26.22
CA ARG A 718 37.73 -30.20 -26.68
C ARG A 718 36.24 -30.42 -26.97
N HIS A 719 35.37 -29.65 -26.33
CA HIS A 719 33.92 -29.83 -26.35
C HIS A 719 33.15 -28.54 -26.67
N GLY A 720 33.77 -27.62 -27.43
CA GLY A 720 33.10 -26.39 -27.85
C GLY A 720 34.03 -25.20 -27.98
N ALA A 721 33.51 -24.10 -28.50
CA ALA A 721 34.20 -22.83 -28.57
C ALA A 721 33.84 -21.97 -27.36
N PHE A 722 34.84 -21.47 -26.63
CA PHE A 722 34.63 -20.66 -25.44
C PHE A 722 35.36 -19.32 -25.56
N LEU A 723 34.65 -18.23 -25.31
CA LEU A 723 35.22 -16.96 -24.96
C LEU A 723 35.62 -16.99 -23.48
N VAL A 724 36.90 -16.80 -23.21
CA VAL A 724 37.48 -16.81 -21.86
C VAL A 724 38.17 -15.48 -21.56
N VAL A 725 38.32 -15.17 -20.27
CA VAL A 725 39.19 -14.07 -19.81
C VAL A 725 40.62 -14.60 -19.75
N GLU A 726 41.56 -13.99 -20.48
CA GLU A 726 42.94 -14.48 -20.56
C GLU A 726 43.67 -14.37 -19.22
N GLN A 727 43.30 -13.39 -18.40
CA GLN A 727 43.85 -13.20 -17.07
C GLN A 727 43.21 -14.13 -16.02
N ASP A 728 42.12 -14.80 -16.33
CA ASP A 728 41.43 -15.68 -15.38
C ASP A 728 42.08 -17.06 -15.29
N PHE A 729 42.09 -17.64 -14.09
CA PHE A 729 42.65 -18.96 -13.80
C PHE A 729 41.94 -20.07 -14.58
N ILE A 730 40.60 -20.09 -14.54
CA ILE A 730 39.80 -21.10 -15.25
C ILE A 730 39.95 -20.91 -16.76
N GLY A 731 39.84 -19.66 -17.23
CA GLY A 731 40.03 -19.31 -18.64
C GLY A 731 41.38 -19.76 -19.20
N ARG A 732 42.48 -19.58 -18.46
CA ARG A 732 43.80 -20.07 -18.84
C ARG A 732 43.89 -21.59 -18.88
N THR A 733 43.32 -22.25 -17.88
CA THR A 733 43.34 -23.72 -17.81
C THR A 733 42.62 -24.31 -19.01
N ILE A 734 41.46 -23.77 -19.40
CA ILE A 734 40.74 -24.16 -20.62
C ILE A 734 41.60 -23.89 -21.87
N ALA A 735 42.27 -22.73 -21.94
CA ALA A 735 43.13 -22.38 -23.07
C ALA A 735 44.35 -23.32 -23.23
N GLN A 736 44.88 -23.83 -22.13
CA GLN A 736 46.08 -24.68 -22.11
C GLN A 736 45.77 -26.16 -22.28
N THR A 737 44.73 -26.65 -21.59
CA THR A 737 44.43 -28.08 -21.49
C THR A 737 43.25 -28.51 -22.36
N GLY A 738 42.41 -27.55 -22.78
CA GLY A 738 41.16 -27.80 -23.48
C GLY A 738 40.02 -28.32 -22.60
N GLU A 739 40.25 -28.50 -21.29
CA GLU A 739 39.27 -29.01 -20.33
C GLU A 739 39.29 -28.26 -18.99
N TRP A 740 38.17 -28.31 -18.27
CA TRP A 740 38.05 -27.84 -16.89
C TRP A 740 37.23 -28.87 -16.11
N GLU A 741 37.79 -29.36 -15.00
CA GLU A 741 37.15 -30.33 -14.09
C GLU A 741 36.40 -31.48 -14.79
N PRO A 742 37.12 -32.31 -15.57
CA PRO A 742 36.49 -33.38 -16.35
C PRO A 742 35.76 -34.41 -15.47
N HIS A 743 36.16 -34.56 -14.20
CA HIS A 743 35.52 -35.48 -13.26
C HIS A 743 34.04 -35.19 -13.04
N LEU A 744 33.65 -33.91 -12.98
CA LEU A 744 32.25 -33.50 -12.83
C LEU A 744 31.38 -34.08 -13.96
N ILE A 745 31.87 -33.98 -15.20
CA ILE A 745 31.14 -34.48 -16.38
C ILE A 745 31.13 -36.01 -16.43
N ASP A 746 32.21 -36.67 -16.01
CA ASP A 746 32.27 -38.12 -15.93
C ASP A 746 31.27 -38.68 -14.91
N PHE A 747 31.10 -38.01 -13.76
CA PHE A 747 30.05 -38.37 -12.79
C PHE A 747 28.65 -38.02 -13.29
N ALA A 748 28.46 -36.85 -13.91
CA ALA A 748 27.17 -36.45 -14.47
C ALA A 748 26.65 -37.47 -15.50
N ARG A 749 27.53 -38.08 -16.31
CA ARG A 749 27.18 -39.18 -17.24
C ARG A 749 26.64 -40.44 -16.57
N LEU A 750 26.96 -40.68 -15.30
CA LEU A 750 26.41 -41.82 -14.56
C LEU A 750 24.99 -41.54 -14.05
N VAL A 751 24.65 -40.25 -13.87
CA VAL A 751 23.39 -39.75 -13.32
C VAL A 751 22.36 -39.45 -14.41
N LEU A 752 22.79 -38.79 -15.48
CA LEU A 752 21.92 -38.17 -16.49
C LEU A 752 21.64 -39.08 -17.68
N ASP A 753 20.44 -38.93 -18.23
CA ASP A 753 20.07 -39.38 -19.57
C ASP A 753 19.76 -38.17 -20.49
N GLU A 754 19.53 -38.41 -21.78
CA GLU A 754 19.34 -37.34 -22.75
C GLU A 754 18.10 -36.46 -22.50
N ALA A 755 17.13 -36.90 -21.69
CA ALA A 755 15.90 -36.17 -21.39
C ALA A 755 15.93 -35.48 -20.01
N SER A 756 17.00 -35.70 -19.23
CA SER A 756 17.13 -35.20 -17.87
C SER A 756 17.23 -33.66 -17.82
N HIS A 757 16.74 -33.07 -16.74
CA HIS A 757 16.89 -31.62 -16.50
C HIS A 757 17.94 -31.36 -15.41
N VAL A 758 18.73 -30.29 -15.59
CA VAL A 758 19.89 -29.98 -14.75
C VAL A 758 19.83 -28.53 -14.27
N VAL A 759 20.24 -28.31 -13.03
CA VAL A 759 20.50 -26.96 -12.48
C VAL A 759 22.00 -26.78 -12.29
N ASP A 760 22.53 -25.65 -12.74
CA ASP A 760 23.95 -25.28 -12.66
C ASP A 760 24.08 -23.97 -11.87
N LEU A 761 24.55 -24.06 -10.62
CA LEU A 761 24.73 -22.93 -9.71
C LEU A 761 26.20 -22.51 -9.64
N GLY A 762 26.46 -21.23 -9.88
CA GLY A 762 27.80 -20.71 -10.09
C GLY A 762 28.32 -21.16 -11.45
N ALA A 763 27.53 -20.88 -12.49
CA ALA A 763 27.81 -21.31 -13.85
C ALA A 763 29.07 -20.66 -14.46
N ASN A 764 29.57 -19.58 -13.83
CA ASN A 764 30.78 -18.87 -14.23
C ASN A 764 30.71 -18.48 -15.72
N LEU A 765 31.76 -18.74 -16.50
CA LEU A 765 31.82 -18.49 -17.94
C LEU A 765 31.00 -19.50 -18.77
N GLY A 766 30.33 -20.47 -18.14
CA GLY A 766 29.45 -21.45 -18.78
C GLY A 766 30.12 -22.70 -19.31
N TYR A 767 31.33 -23.04 -18.84
CA TYR A 767 32.03 -24.25 -19.29
C TYR A 767 31.23 -25.52 -18.97
N HIS A 768 30.88 -25.73 -17.69
CA HIS A 768 30.08 -26.89 -17.30
C HIS A 768 28.67 -26.81 -17.86
N THR A 769 28.05 -25.63 -17.93
CA THR A 769 26.72 -25.45 -18.54
C THR A 769 26.66 -26.04 -19.96
N VAL A 770 27.62 -25.67 -20.82
CA VAL A 770 27.69 -26.19 -22.20
C VAL A 770 27.94 -27.70 -22.22
N ARG A 771 28.82 -28.20 -21.36
CA ARG A 771 29.12 -29.64 -21.25
C ARG A 771 27.90 -30.44 -20.80
N LEU A 772 27.17 -29.96 -19.80
CA LEU A 772 25.94 -30.56 -19.27
C LEU A 772 24.85 -30.52 -20.34
N ALA A 773 24.69 -29.41 -21.06
CA ALA A 773 23.74 -29.29 -22.16
C ALA A 773 23.97 -30.34 -23.25
N GLY A 774 25.24 -30.67 -23.54
CA GLY A 774 25.61 -31.76 -24.45
C GLY A 774 25.21 -33.16 -23.98
N LEU A 775 25.00 -33.38 -22.68
CA LEU A 775 24.52 -34.65 -22.13
C LEU A 775 22.99 -34.77 -22.18
N VAL A 776 22.26 -33.65 -22.21
CA VAL A 776 20.79 -33.60 -22.11
C VAL A 776 20.10 -32.95 -23.32
N PRO A 777 20.36 -33.40 -24.57
CA PRO A 777 19.86 -32.75 -25.78
C PRO A 777 18.32 -32.73 -25.92
N ARG A 778 17.58 -33.55 -25.17
CA ARG A 778 16.10 -33.53 -25.09
C ARG A 778 15.58 -32.98 -23.75
N GLY A 779 16.48 -32.65 -22.82
CA GLY A 779 16.16 -32.07 -21.52
C GLY A 779 16.41 -30.56 -21.52
N SER A 780 16.76 -30.01 -20.36
CA SER A 780 17.13 -28.59 -20.24
C SER A 780 18.16 -28.34 -19.15
N VAL A 781 18.98 -27.29 -19.31
CA VAL A 781 19.91 -26.82 -18.28
C VAL A 781 19.49 -25.43 -17.81
N HIS A 782 19.43 -25.22 -16.51
CA HIS A 782 19.09 -23.95 -15.88
C HIS A 782 20.33 -23.42 -15.13
N ALA A 783 21.00 -22.44 -15.71
CA ALA A 783 22.30 -21.94 -15.25
C ALA A 783 22.18 -20.58 -14.54
N PHE A 784 22.71 -20.48 -13.33
CA PHE A 784 22.66 -19.29 -12.47
C PHE A 784 24.07 -18.74 -12.27
N GLU A 785 24.27 -17.47 -12.65
CA GLU A 785 25.54 -16.77 -12.47
C GLU A 785 25.28 -15.29 -12.09
N PRO A 786 25.62 -14.87 -10.86
CA PRO A 786 25.35 -13.51 -10.41
C PRO A 786 26.30 -12.45 -10.98
N LEU A 787 27.56 -12.77 -11.28
CA LEU A 787 28.57 -11.78 -11.68
C LEU A 787 28.36 -11.30 -13.11
N ASP A 788 28.34 -9.99 -13.32
CA ASP A 788 28.09 -9.34 -14.62
C ASP A 788 29.01 -9.85 -15.75
N LEU A 789 30.31 -9.98 -15.45
CA LEU A 789 31.32 -10.44 -16.39
C LEU A 789 31.09 -11.91 -16.78
N CYS A 790 30.96 -12.79 -15.79
CA CYS A 790 30.77 -14.22 -16.00
C CYS A 790 29.43 -14.52 -16.66
N PHE A 791 28.34 -13.86 -16.24
CA PHE A 791 27.03 -14.02 -16.85
C PHE A 791 27.04 -13.61 -18.34
N SER A 792 27.74 -12.53 -18.67
CA SER A 792 27.90 -12.09 -20.07
C SER A 792 28.68 -13.13 -20.90
N LEU A 793 29.69 -13.79 -20.31
CA LEU A 793 30.46 -14.85 -20.96
C LEU A 793 29.66 -16.15 -21.10
N LEU A 794 28.92 -16.54 -20.06
CA LEU A 794 27.99 -17.67 -20.07
C LEU A 794 27.03 -17.57 -21.24
N GLN A 795 26.36 -16.42 -21.41
CA GLN A 795 25.43 -16.21 -22.52
C GLN A 795 26.11 -16.32 -23.89
N GLN A 796 27.29 -15.73 -24.03
CA GLN A 796 28.06 -15.80 -25.28
C GLN A 796 28.51 -17.23 -25.60
N ASN A 797 28.93 -18.00 -24.59
CA ASN A 797 29.40 -19.37 -24.75
C ASN A 797 28.26 -20.35 -25.01
N VAL A 798 27.10 -20.17 -24.36
CA VAL A 798 25.87 -20.90 -24.67
C VAL A 798 25.46 -20.68 -26.13
N LEU A 799 25.48 -19.43 -26.60
CA LEU A 799 25.16 -19.08 -27.98
C LEU A 799 26.18 -19.64 -28.98
N ALA A 800 27.48 -19.50 -28.68
CA ALA A 800 28.56 -19.99 -29.54
C ALA A 800 28.50 -21.51 -29.76
N ASN A 801 27.99 -22.25 -28.77
CA ASN A 801 27.84 -23.71 -28.83
C ASN A 801 26.43 -24.18 -29.20
N ARG A 802 25.52 -23.26 -29.57
CA ARG A 802 24.15 -23.54 -30.01
C ARG A 802 23.35 -24.40 -29.01
N CYS A 803 23.48 -24.08 -27.73
CA CYS A 803 22.75 -24.78 -26.68
C CYS A 803 21.38 -24.13 -26.46
N ASP A 804 20.46 -24.36 -27.39
CA ASP A 804 19.14 -23.72 -27.43
C ASP A 804 18.21 -24.12 -26.26
N HIS A 805 18.53 -25.21 -25.57
CA HIS A 805 17.82 -25.75 -24.40
C HIS A 805 18.44 -25.34 -23.05
N VAL A 806 19.30 -24.32 -23.04
CA VAL A 806 19.86 -23.71 -21.83
C VAL A 806 19.11 -22.42 -21.49
N ARG A 807 18.73 -22.27 -20.22
CA ARG A 807 18.17 -21.03 -19.66
C ARG A 807 19.15 -20.43 -18.67
N THR A 808 19.50 -19.16 -18.86
CA THR A 808 20.49 -18.45 -18.03
C THR A 808 19.80 -17.43 -17.12
N TYR A 809 20.19 -17.37 -15.84
CA TYR A 809 19.63 -16.49 -14.82
C TYR A 809 20.74 -15.67 -14.16
N LYS A 810 20.66 -14.34 -14.23
CA LYS A 810 21.62 -13.42 -13.58
C LYS A 810 21.22 -13.16 -12.13
N MET A 811 21.32 -14.18 -11.30
CA MET A 811 20.84 -14.15 -9.91
C MET A 811 21.74 -15.00 -9.02
N ALA A 812 21.89 -14.60 -7.77
CA ALA A 812 22.49 -15.41 -6.72
C ALA A 812 21.42 -16.35 -6.14
N VAL A 813 21.73 -17.64 -6.02
CA VAL A 813 20.79 -18.60 -5.42
C VAL A 813 20.98 -18.65 -3.92
N THR A 814 19.90 -18.38 -3.17
CA THR A 814 19.91 -18.29 -1.70
C THR A 814 18.60 -18.82 -1.09
N ASP A 815 18.40 -18.62 0.20
CA ASP A 815 17.19 -18.96 0.95
C ASP A 815 16.06 -17.92 0.79
N ARG A 816 16.26 -16.88 -0.04
CA ARG A 816 15.31 -15.76 -0.23
C ARG A 816 15.24 -15.32 -1.69
N SER A 817 14.07 -14.89 -2.11
CA SER A 817 13.83 -14.32 -3.45
C SER A 817 13.53 -12.83 -3.38
N GLY A 818 13.98 -12.09 -4.38
CA GLY A 818 13.66 -10.67 -4.53
C GLY A 818 14.46 -9.72 -3.63
N ASP A 819 15.32 -10.24 -2.76
CA ASP A 819 16.34 -9.47 -2.05
C ASP A 819 17.54 -9.16 -2.97
N THR A 820 18.40 -8.23 -2.57
CA THR A 820 19.71 -8.00 -3.20
C THR A 820 20.84 -8.35 -2.24
N VAL A 821 21.86 -9.04 -2.74
CA VAL A 821 23.12 -9.30 -2.02
C VAL A 821 24.28 -8.64 -2.75
N GLU A 822 25.34 -8.36 -2.02
CA GLU A 822 26.57 -7.79 -2.55
C GLU A 822 27.52 -8.94 -2.91
N MET A 823 28.09 -8.92 -4.12
CA MET A 823 29.15 -9.83 -4.54
C MET A 823 30.51 -9.25 -4.18
N GLU A 824 31.50 -10.08 -3.88
CA GLU A 824 32.87 -9.61 -3.75
C GLU A 824 33.37 -8.99 -5.07
N PRO A 825 34.16 -7.90 -5.03
CA PRO A 825 34.75 -7.33 -6.24
C PRO A 825 35.76 -8.30 -6.85
N LEU A 826 35.80 -8.38 -8.19
CA LEU A 826 36.71 -9.27 -8.94
C LEU A 826 38.19 -9.07 -8.55
N GLU A 827 38.55 -7.85 -8.16
CA GLU A 827 39.89 -7.49 -7.72
C GLU A 827 40.30 -8.15 -6.40
N ALA A 828 39.36 -8.70 -5.63
CA ALA A 828 39.65 -9.41 -4.39
C ALA A 828 40.57 -10.63 -4.62
N THR A 829 40.54 -11.22 -5.82
CA THR A 829 41.36 -12.39 -6.16
C THR A 829 42.53 -12.04 -7.11
N LEU A 830 42.80 -10.76 -7.34
CA LEU A 830 43.87 -10.29 -8.22
C LEU A 830 45.26 -10.49 -7.58
N THR A 831 46.07 -11.34 -8.19
CA THR A 831 47.47 -11.56 -7.80
C THR A 831 48.39 -10.44 -8.31
N ALA A 832 49.56 -10.31 -7.67
CA ALA A 832 50.62 -9.38 -8.11
C ALA A 832 51.11 -9.63 -9.56
N ALA A 833 50.91 -10.84 -10.09
CA ALA A 833 51.25 -11.23 -11.45
C ALA A 833 50.16 -10.84 -12.49
N GLY A 834 49.10 -10.13 -12.08
CA GLY A 834 48.00 -9.74 -12.97
C GLY A 834 47.04 -10.89 -13.31
N THR A 835 47.08 -11.98 -12.53
CA THR A 835 46.15 -13.11 -12.64
C THR A 835 45.00 -12.94 -11.67
N VAL A 836 43.77 -13.18 -12.12
CA VAL A 836 42.56 -13.19 -11.29
C VAL A 836 42.02 -14.63 -11.21
N ASN A 837 41.37 -14.99 -10.10
CA ASN A 837 40.57 -16.21 -10.05
C ASN A 837 39.11 -15.80 -9.83
N ILE A 838 38.38 -15.65 -10.93
CA ILE A 838 37.00 -15.17 -10.86
C ILE A 838 36.12 -16.22 -10.19
N GLY A 839 36.43 -17.51 -10.37
CA GLY A 839 35.69 -18.62 -9.75
C GLY A 839 35.71 -18.63 -8.23
N HIS A 840 36.65 -17.94 -7.59
CA HIS A 840 36.75 -17.86 -6.13
C HIS A 840 35.97 -16.67 -5.52
N THR A 841 35.17 -15.97 -6.33
CA THR A 841 34.41 -14.79 -5.89
C THR A 841 33.06 -15.21 -5.31
N GLY A 842 32.80 -14.88 -4.05
CA GLY A 842 31.57 -15.25 -3.34
C GLY A 842 30.61 -14.08 -3.07
N ILE A 843 29.50 -14.38 -2.40
CA ILE A 843 28.61 -13.37 -1.83
C ILE A 843 29.34 -12.73 -0.63
N GLY A 844 29.31 -11.42 -0.47
CA GLY A 844 29.89 -10.75 0.70
C GLY A 844 30.61 -9.45 0.38
N ARG A 845 31.08 -8.81 1.45
CA ARG A 845 31.90 -7.60 1.36
C ARG A 845 33.37 -7.97 1.46
N SER A 846 34.18 -7.42 0.56
CA SER A 846 35.63 -7.54 0.63
C SER A 846 36.17 -7.09 2.00
N SER A 847 37.14 -7.84 2.53
CA SER A 847 37.89 -7.47 3.73
C SER A 847 38.64 -6.14 3.60
N ALA A 848 38.81 -5.62 2.38
CA ALA A 848 39.43 -4.32 2.09
C ALA A 848 38.43 -3.13 2.05
N GLY A 849 37.14 -3.35 2.37
CA GLY A 849 36.13 -2.28 2.44
C GLY A 849 35.72 -1.69 1.08
N GLN A 850 35.99 -2.40 -0.02
CA GLN A 850 35.52 -2.04 -1.36
C GLN A 850 34.10 -2.56 -1.57
N ALA A 851 33.22 -1.71 -2.12
CA ALA A 851 31.86 -2.08 -2.48
C ALA A 851 31.88 -2.92 -3.77
N GLY A 852 31.17 -4.04 -3.78
CA GLY A 852 31.02 -4.89 -4.96
C GLY A 852 29.64 -4.80 -5.61
N ASP A 853 29.40 -5.64 -6.63
CA ASP A 853 28.16 -5.58 -7.42
C ASP A 853 26.95 -6.07 -6.62
N LEU A 854 25.84 -5.34 -6.67
CA LEU A 854 24.58 -5.77 -6.07
C LEU A 854 23.81 -6.65 -7.06
N VAL A 855 23.49 -7.87 -6.64
CA VAL A 855 22.81 -8.88 -7.45
C VAL A 855 21.53 -9.33 -6.78
N PHE A 856 20.52 -9.67 -7.60
CA PHE A 856 19.26 -10.19 -7.09
C PHE A 856 19.41 -11.63 -6.62
N THR A 857 18.65 -11.97 -5.59
CA THR A 857 18.59 -13.32 -5.02
C THR A 857 17.34 -14.07 -5.46
N VAL A 858 17.46 -15.39 -5.53
CA VAL A 858 16.35 -16.29 -5.87
C VAL A 858 16.44 -17.61 -5.10
N ARG A 859 15.29 -18.08 -4.61
CA ARG A 859 15.09 -19.46 -4.18
C ARG A 859 14.76 -20.33 -5.39
N LEU A 860 15.35 -21.51 -5.49
CA LEU A 860 14.99 -22.43 -6.57
C LEU A 860 13.55 -22.92 -6.45
N ASP A 861 13.01 -23.01 -5.23
CA ASP A 861 11.61 -23.40 -4.99
C ASP A 861 10.59 -22.40 -5.58
N ASP A 862 10.98 -21.14 -5.79
CA ASP A 862 10.10 -20.11 -6.36
C ASP A 862 10.09 -20.12 -7.90
N LEU A 863 10.93 -20.95 -8.53
CA LEU A 863 11.02 -21.04 -9.98
C LEU A 863 10.23 -22.23 -10.51
N PRO A 864 9.54 -22.08 -11.66
CA PRO A 864 8.81 -23.18 -12.30
C PRO A 864 9.79 -24.13 -13.01
N LEU A 865 10.62 -24.83 -12.24
CA LEU A 865 11.62 -25.76 -12.74
C LEU A 865 10.99 -27.14 -13.00
N PRO A 866 11.33 -27.81 -14.12
CA PRO A 866 10.93 -29.19 -14.38
C PRO A 866 11.57 -30.13 -13.35
N PRO A 867 11.20 -31.43 -13.30
CA PRO A 867 11.84 -32.40 -12.41
C PRO A 867 13.36 -32.47 -12.66
N ILE A 868 14.16 -32.12 -11.64
CA ILE A 868 15.61 -32.00 -11.75
C ILE A 868 16.30 -33.31 -11.38
N ALA A 869 17.21 -33.78 -12.25
CA ALA A 869 17.99 -35.00 -12.02
C ALA A 869 19.34 -34.72 -11.33
N LEU A 870 19.94 -33.55 -11.61
CA LEU A 870 21.25 -33.14 -11.09
C LEU A 870 21.26 -31.65 -10.78
N VAL A 871 21.84 -31.29 -9.64
CA VAL A 871 22.21 -29.91 -9.29
C VAL A 871 23.73 -29.84 -9.14
N LYS A 872 24.40 -28.99 -9.94
CA LYS A 872 25.78 -28.56 -9.69
C LYS A 872 25.74 -27.35 -8.79
N MET A 873 26.54 -27.35 -7.73
CA MET A 873 26.62 -26.28 -6.77
C MET A 873 28.07 -26.05 -6.36
N ASP A 874 28.67 -25.04 -6.97
CA ASP A 874 29.90 -24.42 -6.46
C ASP A 874 29.65 -22.91 -6.54
N ILE A 875 29.36 -22.34 -5.37
CA ILE A 875 28.91 -20.95 -5.18
C ILE A 875 29.65 -20.30 -4.01
N GLN A 876 30.86 -20.80 -3.73
CA GLN A 876 31.86 -20.20 -2.85
C GLN A 876 31.31 -19.82 -1.48
N GLY A 877 30.62 -20.74 -0.80
CA GLY A 877 30.18 -20.61 0.59
C GLY A 877 28.68 -20.38 0.80
N ALA A 878 27.92 -20.09 -0.27
CA ALA A 878 26.47 -19.89 -0.21
C ALA A 878 25.67 -21.21 -0.22
N GLU A 879 26.32 -22.37 -0.21
CA GLU A 879 25.70 -23.70 -0.39
C GLU A 879 24.62 -23.98 0.65
N ALA A 880 24.86 -23.62 1.91
CA ALA A 880 23.89 -23.82 2.99
C ALA A 880 22.60 -23.01 2.76
N ALA A 881 22.73 -21.78 2.24
CA ALA A 881 21.57 -20.94 1.94
C ALA A 881 20.83 -21.45 0.69
N ALA A 882 21.56 -21.86 -0.34
CA ALA A 882 20.96 -22.45 -1.54
C ALA A 882 20.19 -23.75 -1.21
N LEU A 883 20.74 -24.61 -0.35
CA LEU A 883 20.05 -25.81 0.17
C LEU A 883 18.76 -25.46 0.90
N ALA A 884 18.77 -24.41 1.72
CA ALA A 884 17.56 -23.92 2.40
C ALA A 884 16.53 -23.32 1.44
N GLY A 885 16.95 -22.77 0.30
CA GLY A 885 16.09 -22.22 -0.75
C GLY A 885 15.59 -23.22 -1.79
N MET A 886 15.94 -24.50 -1.67
CA MET A 886 15.55 -25.57 -2.60
C MET A 886 14.97 -26.81 -1.90
N GLN A 887 14.37 -26.63 -0.71
CA GLN A 887 13.87 -27.74 0.10
C GLN A 887 12.72 -28.48 -0.59
N ASP A 888 11.81 -27.74 -1.23
CA ASP A 888 10.68 -28.34 -1.94
C ASP A 888 11.17 -29.09 -3.19
N LEU A 889 12.15 -28.54 -3.91
CA LEU A 889 12.82 -29.21 -5.03
C LEU A 889 13.51 -30.50 -4.59
N ILE A 890 14.28 -30.48 -3.49
CA ILE A 890 14.96 -31.68 -2.97
C ILE A 890 13.93 -32.75 -2.57
N ALA A 891 12.85 -32.34 -1.89
CA ALA A 891 11.80 -33.24 -1.46
C ALA A 891 11.04 -33.87 -2.64
N ARG A 892 10.79 -33.07 -3.68
CA ARG A 892 10.04 -33.47 -4.88
C ARG A 892 10.85 -34.37 -5.80
N ASP A 893 12.07 -33.95 -6.16
CA ASP A 893 12.81 -34.53 -7.27
C ASP A 893 13.93 -35.48 -6.82
N ARG A 894 14.37 -35.36 -5.55
CA ARG A 894 15.50 -36.12 -5.01
C ARG A 894 16.72 -36.10 -5.96
N PRO A 895 17.17 -34.92 -6.43
CA PRO A 895 18.26 -34.84 -7.39
C PRO A 895 19.56 -35.33 -6.78
N VAL A 896 20.49 -35.81 -7.61
CA VAL A 896 21.90 -35.92 -7.18
C VAL A 896 22.48 -34.50 -7.08
N LEU A 897 23.27 -34.24 -6.04
CA LEU A 897 23.96 -32.96 -5.89
C LEU A 897 25.45 -33.17 -6.12
N PHE A 898 26.02 -32.46 -7.08
CA PHE A 898 27.46 -32.24 -7.14
C PHE A 898 27.74 -30.93 -6.42
N ILE A 899 28.36 -30.98 -5.24
CA ILE A 899 28.48 -29.85 -4.32
C ILE A 899 29.92 -29.68 -3.87
N GLU A 900 30.43 -28.45 -3.97
CA GLU A 900 31.69 -28.07 -3.36
C GLU A 900 31.48 -27.72 -1.88
N ILE A 901 32.23 -28.36 -0.99
CA ILE A 901 32.13 -28.14 0.46
C ILE A 901 33.49 -27.66 0.98
N GLU A 902 33.71 -26.34 0.91
CA GLU A 902 34.93 -25.70 1.39
C GLU A 902 34.70 -25.00 2.75
N GLU A 903 35.42 -25.45 3.79
CA GLU A 903 35.23 -24.97 5.17
C GLU A 903 35.48 -23.46 5.31
N GLU A 904 36.46 -22.92 4.59
CA GLU A 904 36.83 -21.51 4.69
C GLU A 904 35.69 -20.60 4.22
N HIS A 905 35.13 -20.86 3.04
CA HIS A 905 34.01 -20.06 2.53
C HIS A 905 32.75 -20.25 3.35
N LEU A 906 32.40 -21.48 3.71
CA LEU A 906 31.21 -21.76 4.51
C LEU A 906 31.21 -20.99 5.84
N ARG A 907 32.37 -20.85 6.50
CA ARG A 907 32.50 -20.05 7.73
C ARG A 907 32.25 -18.56 7.53
N ARG A 908 32.69 -17.99 6.40
CA ARG A 908 32.42 -16.58 6.07
C ARG A 908 30.91 -16.30 5.95
N HIS A 909 30.14 -17.33 5.62
CA HIS A 909 28.68 -17.31 5.52
C HIS A 909 27.92 -17.83 6.76
N GLY A 910 28.61 -17.98 7.89
CA GLY A 910 27.97 -18.43 9.14
C GLY A 910 27.61 -19.92 9.17
N SER A 911 28.21 -20.72 8.30
CA SER A 911 28.03 -22.17 8.22
C SER A 911 29.36 -22.92 8.45
N SER A 912 29.37 -24.24 8.22
CA SER A 912 30.57 -25.09 8.24
C SER A 912 30.37 -26.32 7.35
N SER A 913 31.46 -26.95 6.93
CA SER A 913 31.42 -28.23 6.19
C SER A 913 30.62 -29.27 6.95
N LYS A 914 30.83 -29.36 8.28
CA LYS A 914 30.07 -30.25 9.17
C LYS A 914 28.56 -29.99 9.07
N ALA A 915 28.12 -28.73 9.16
CA ALA A 915 26.70 -28.39 9.12
C ALA A 915 26.05 -28.77 7.78
N VAL A 916 26.72 -28.50 6.65
CA VAL A 916 26.23 -28.88 5.31
C VAL A 916 26.16 -30.41 5.18
N MET A 917 27.21 -31.12 5.59
CA MET A 917 27.23 -32.58 5.54
C MET A 917 26.14 -33.20 6.43
N GLU A 918 25.97 -32.74 7.67
CA GLU A 918 24.92 -33.20 8.58
C GLU A 918 23.53 -32.91 8.03
N HIS A 919 23.32 -31.75 7.41
CA HIS A 919 22.06 -31.40 6.77
C HIS A 919 21.71 -32.37 5.63
N LEU A 920 22.66 -32.63 4.71
CA LEU A 920 22.47 -33.56 3.60
C LEU A 920 22.23 -35.00 4.08
N LEU A 921 23.01 -35.47 5.05
CA LEU A 921 22.81 -36.78 5.68
C LEU A 921 21.42 -36.88 6.33
N GLY A 922 20.98 -35.81 6.99
CA GLY A 922 19.64 -35.68 7.59
C GLY A 922 18.50 -35.71 6.56
N LEU A 923 18.74 -35.21 5.35
CA LEU A 923 17.83 -35.30 4.20
C LEU A 923 17.84 -36.68 3.51
N GLY A 924 18.55 -37.66 4.07
CA GLY A 924 18.60 -39.01 3.52
C GLY A 924 19.48 -39.12 2.28
N TYR A 925 20.57 -38.36 2.23
CA TYR A 925 21.63 -38.51 1.23
C TYR A 925 22.83 -39.27 1.80
N SER A 926 23.59 -39.92 0.91
CA SER A 926 24.94 -40.44 1.15
C SER A 926 25.95 -39.53 0.44
N LEU A 927 27.07 -39.25 1.09
CA LEU A 927 28.10 -38.37 0.53
C LEU A 927 29.30 -39.19 0.04
N LEU A 928 29.76 -38.90 -1.18
CA LEU A 928 31.00 -39.40 -1.74
C LEU A 928 31.93 -38.22 -1.99
N ARG A 929 33.02 -38.11 -1.23
CA ARG A 929 34.08 -37.14 -1.51
C ARG A 929 34.94 -37.65 -2.65
N ILE A 930 35.19 -36.83 -3.65
CA ILE A 930 36.00 -37.17 -4.82
C ILE A 930 37.47 -36.86 -4.50
N ARG A 931 38.37 -37.84 -4.67
CA ARG A 931 39.81 -37.62 -4.57
C ARG A 931 40.35 -37.19 -5.92
N ASN A 932 40.56 -35.89 -6.07
CA ASN A 932 41.14 -35.24 -7.24
C ASN A 932 42.11 -34.14 -6.77
N GLU A 933 42.48 -33.22 -7.65
CA GLU A 933 43.33 -32.06 -7.33
C GLU A 933 42.58 -31.00 -6.46
N TRP A 934 41.26 -31.16 -6.27
CA TRP A 934 40.33 -30.25 -5.60
C TRP A 934 39.59 -30.96 -4.44
N PRO A 935 40.16 -31.02 -3.23
CA PRO A 935 39.69 -31.91 -2.15
C PRO A 935 38.30 -31.56 -1.56
N THR A 936 37.63 -30.55 -2.10
CA THR A 936 36.34 -29.97 -1.67
C THR A 936 35.14 -30.54 -2.41
N ASP A 937 35.33 -31.32 -3.49
CA ASP A 937 34.24 -31.86 -4.31
C ASP A 937 33.53 -33.08 -3.69
N HIS A 938 32.20 -33.00 -3.62
CA HIS A 938 31.35 -34.07 -3.10
C HIS A 938 30.17 -34.38 -4.03
N LEU A 939 29.79 -35.66 -4.05
CA LEU A 939 28.51 -36.12 -4.59
C LEU A 939 27.58 -36.49 -3.43
N ALA A 940 26.45 -35.79 -3.32
CA ALA A 940 25.33 -36.21 -2.50
C ALA A 940 24.36 -37.03 -3.35
N ILE A 941 24.22 -38.32 -3.03
CA ILE A 941 23.33 -39.25 -3.75
C ILE A 941 22.21 -39.69 -2.80
N PRO A 942 20.93 -39.65 -3.21
CA PRO A 942 19.81 -40.14 -2.40
C PRO A 942 20.05 -41.59 -1.94
N ASN A 943 19.79 -41.91 -0.67
CA ASN A 943 20.07 -43.24 -0.10
C ASN A 943 19.32 -44.38 -0.80
N GLU A 944 18.17 -44.09 -1.41
CA GLU A 944 17.40 -45.04 -2.22
C GLU A 944 18.08 -45.43 -3.55
N ARG A 945 19.08 -44.67 -4.02
CA ARG A 945 19.84 -44.91 -5.25
C ARG A 945 21.13 -45.69 -4.99
N ALA A 946 21.04 -46.79 -4.25
CA ALA A 946 22.19 -47.61 -3.86
C ALA A 946 22.99 -48.17 -5.06
N ASP A 947 22.30 -48.43 -6.18
CA ASP A 947 22.89 -48.83 -7.46
C ASP A 947 23.82 -47.73 -8.01
N LEU A 948 23.37 -46.47 -7.96
CA LEU A 948 24.13 -45.33 -8.42
C LEU A 948 25.33 -45.06 -7.51
N ILE A 949 25.17 -45.19 -6.19
CA ILE A 949 26.29 -45.10 -5.24
C ILE A 949 27.37 -46.13 -5.58
N ALA A 950 27.00 -47.38 -5.85
CA ALA A 950 27.94 -48.42 -6.23
C ALA A 950 28.62 -48.12 -7.58
N ARG A 951 27.88 -47.61 -8.57
CA ARG A 951 28.42 -47.20 -9.88
C ARG A 951 29.41 -46.04 -9.73
N CYS A 952 29.07 -44.99 -9.00
CA CYS A 952 29.95 -43.86 -8.76
C CYS A 952 31.27 -44.27 -8.07
N ARG A 953 31.22 -45.27 -7.16
CA ARG A 953 32.41 -45.79 -6.47
C ARG A 953 33.28 -46.72 -7.31
N GLY A 954 32.70 -47.42 -8.29
CA GLY A 954 33.38 -48.52 -8.99
C GLY A 954 33.58 -48.33 -10.50
N GLN A 955 32.89 -47.39 -11.14
CA GLN A 955 32.92 -47.20 -12.60
C GLN A 955 33.64 -45.94 -13.04
N THR A 956 34.07 -45.07 -12.11
CA THR A 956 34.87 -43.89 -12.43
C THR A 956 36.35 -44.16 -12.20
N GLN A 957 37.20 -43.40 -12.90
CA GLN A 957 38.66 -43.43 -12.70
C GLN A 957 39.11 -42.72 -11.41
N TYR A 958 38.19 -42.05 -10.72
CA TYR A 958 38.47 -41.23 -9.54
C TYR A 958 38.25 -42.04 -8.27
N ALA A 959 39.23 -42.02 -7.35
CA ALA A 959 39.03 -42.61 -6.04
C ALA A 959 38.02 -41.79 -5.24
N THR A 960 37.16 -42.44 -4.44
CA THR A 960 36.14 -41.77 -3.63
C THR A 960 36.19 -42.21 -2.18
N ASP A 961 35.97 -41.27 -1.26
CA ASP A 961 35.76 -41.56 0.17
C ASP A 961 34.27 -41.52 0.48
N TRP A 962 33.77 -42.56 1.13
CA TRP A 962 32.34 -42.69 1.41
C TRP A 962 32.01 -42.29 2.84
N ILE A 963 31.01 -41.42 3.00
CA ILE A 963 30.50 -40.94 4.27
C ILE A 963 29.01 -41.31 4.36
N ALA A 964 28.63 -42.16 5.31
CA ALA A 964 27.25 -42.64 5.50
C ALA A 964 26.81 -42.65 6.98
N GLY A 965 25.58 -42.16 7.24
CA GLY A 965 24.70 -42.57 8.35
C GLY A 965 25.15 -42.33 9.81
N SER A 966 24.61 -41.26 10.41
CA SER A 966 24.31 -41.04 11.85
C SER A 966 25.33 -41.47 12.94
N ARG A 967 26.63 -41.18 12.73
CA ARG A 967 27.63 -40.75 13.75
C ARG A 967 28.99 -40.91 13.09
N VAL A 968 29.43 -39.86 12.40
CA VAL A 968 30.84 -39.75 12.04
C VAL A 968 31.40 -38.66 12.93
N GLU A 969 32.13 -39.04 13.99
CA GLU A 969 33.15 -38.14 14.54
C GLU A 969 34.20 -37.96 13.45
N LEU A 970 34.03 -36.90 12.65
CA LEU A 970 35.04 -36.47 11.70
C LEU A 970 36.23 -35.95 12.52
N HIS A 971 37.21 -36.83 12.76
CA HIS A 971 38.52 -36.42 13.25
C HIS A 971 39.26 -35.74 12.11
N PHE A 972 39.19 -34.41 12.06
CA PHE A 972 40.04 -33.61 11.19
C PHE A 972 41.48 -33.67 11.73
N GLU A 973 42.27 -34.64 11.25
CA GLU A 973 43.71 -34.56 11.42
C GLU A 973 44.23 -33.41 10.54
N THR A 974 44.81 -32.40 11.20
CA THR A 974 45.45 -31.18 10.66
C THR A 974 44.54 -29.97 10.40
N THR A 975 44.52 -29.08 11.39
CA THR A 975 44.25 -27.64 11.29
C THR A 975 45.28 -26.87 10.43
N HIS A 976 46.03 -27.54 9.54
CA HIS A 976 47.28 -27.03 8.96
C HIS A 976 47.51 -27.41 7.48
N HIS A 977 46.47 -27.41 6.64
CA HIS A 977 46.66 -27.41 5.17
C HIS A 977 45.69 -26.44 4.47
N TYR A 978 45.76 -25.16 4.85
CA TYR A 978 45.11 -24.06 4.11
C TYR A 978 46.04 -22.84 3.94
N ALA A 979 47.35 -23.02 4.11
CA ALA A 979 48.34 -21.97 3.92
C ALA A 979 49.63 -22.52 3.29
N SER A 980 49.64 -22.76 1.97
CA SER A 980 50.86 -22.74 1.15
C SER A 980 50.58 -22.95 -0.36
N VAL A 981 49.95 -22.00 -1.04
CA VAL A 981 50.17 -21.78 -2.50
C VAL A 981 50.26 -20.27 -2.79
N VAL A 982 51.02 -19.54 -1.97
CA VAL A 982 51.67 -18.27 -2.37
C VAL A 982 53.02 -18.20 -1.64
N ALA A 983 53.94 -19.12 -1.99
CA ALA A 983 55.38 -18.97 -1.83
C ALA A 983 56.11 -20.20 -2.40
N SER A 984 56.16 -20.31 -3.73
CA SER A 984 57.30 -20.84 -4.48
C SER A 984 57.23 -20.36 -5.92
#